data_AF-A0A9P6ZX40-F1
#
_entry.id   AF-A0A9P6ZX40-F1
#
_cell.length_a   1.000
_cell.length_b   1.000
_cell.length_c   1.000
_cell.angle_alpha   90.00
_cell.angle_beta   90.00
_cell.angle_gamma   90.00
#
_symmetry.space_group_name_H-M   'P 1'
#
loop_
_entity.id
_entity.type
_entity.pdbx_description
1 polymer ?
#
loop_
_entity_poly.entity_id
_entity_poly.type
_entity_poly.pdbx_seq_one_letter_code
_entity_poly.pdbx_strand_id
1 'polypeptide(L)'
;MSFSAVGSTLQLTTHETQALKSLPVTTRITAKKALQGSTIDLARLVDLIPISNASRFCCLAPIFHAALNSVQVPNYINTKTIPAIMRAKWAVMGLVKISTVAPLAPDSGDDTATMYIVRRWDEIYPWMRFFARNCLPPPYDVSVAPPRPDLCNVFDAAKMCISPLTIICTRSEEGRHMLRSSISVQHFIAQLWILVGNIRGDVLPGDPGTTNDGLVPMIRTSFALTNYVCVSETEDPDKITLPLSNYIHAAGGVKPVVVTLLKYIRRITRDATAVPEPRSWTACDPSVKQLHLYTVGLNYSFQFLQTISRQDASCRAQLIRRGSIRTVVDAITQISPRILVQANKELDFHPDMGLAERQNVLWSGYSYIASAIRDADDGVTCVCQAIDAGLLQTLAKAVVCPAHANSRDHPPRGRMGDIELLFLLATFFIYHRVVGSIFRHWFLVQNAPMEKREIRDQGLGIALELVLTSTADAMKHRNVEPINFHEYRCSGPGCPMRSSKFVSKKRRCSGCLISIYCSEKCQRTAWRNGHKKWCPVLRCTVGPWGSRDIRTSLQVIAGFETSSISRMAKDVETRVREAQQQFPAFSDKLVLMLDMTVYPPKSHVLPVHKLERFPGEDPIWPEIADEIRQRSDSPPKGYMFSVVKVHLGNSSYTLFSPSTALHMAFEGQYFPHHEAYDSADEDGIDDWKTLNDEGLDYYDSESSDDKLS
;
A
#
# COMPACT_ATOMS: atom_id res chain seq x y z
N MET A 1 -1.35 -24.15 54.16
CA MET A 1 -0.04 -24.20 53.48
C MET A 1 0.67 -22.87 53.70
N SER A 2 1.60 -22.83 54.65
CA SER A 2 2.47 -21.70 54.92
C SER A 2 3.54 -21.61 53.84
N PHE A 3 3.58 -20.50 53.08
CA PHE A 3 4.73 -20.18 52.24
C PHE A 3 5.91 -19.86 53.17
N SER A 4 6.70 -20.88 53.51
CA SER A 4 8.04 -20.70 54.03
C SER A 4 8.82 -19.90 52.98
N ALA A 5 9.24 -18.69 53.34
CA ALA A 5 10.08 -17.85 52.51
C ALA A 5 11.40 -18.58 52.26
N VAL A 6 11.47 -19.34 51.18
CA VAL A 6 12.73 -19.83 50.61
C VAL A 6 13.46 -18.58 50.14
N GLY A 7 14.25 -18.01 51.05
CA GLY A 7 15.19 -16.95 50.77
C GLY A 7 16.32 -17.55 49.94
N SER A 8 16.05 -17.87 48.67
CA SER A 8 17.11 -18.09 47.69
C SER A 8 17.80 -16.74 47.52
N THR A 9 18.81 -16.48 48.35
CA THR A 9 19.72 -15.35 48.17
C THR A 9 20.30 -15.50 46.77
N LEU A 10 19.86 -14.63 45.89
CA LEU A 10 20.22 -14.67 44.48
C LEU A 10 21.73 -14.42 44.38
N GLN A 11 22.48 -15.45 43.97
CA GLN A 11 23.93 -15.38 43.91
C GLN A 11 24.33 -14.69 42.61
N LEU A 12 24.78 -13.44 42.72
CA LEU A 12 25.52 -12.79 41.65
C LEU A 12 26.82 -13.55 41.42
N THR A 13 27.24 -13.68 40.16
CA THR A 13 28.55 -14.23 39.83
C THR A 13 29.66 -13.36 40.43
N THR A 14 30.85 -13.94 40.63
CA THR A 14 32.03 -13.20 41.10
C THR A 14 32.33 -12.01 40.21
N HIS A 15 32.16 -12.16 38.90
CA HIS A 15 32.36 -11.11 37.91
C HIS A 15 31.35 -9.97 38.06
N GLU A 16 30.05 -10.27 38.20
CA GLU A 16 29.01 -9.25 38.42
C GLU A 16 29.20 -8.52 39.75
N THR A 17 29.58 -9.25 40.80
CA THR A 17 29.90 -8.67 42.11
C THR A 17 31.09 -7.71 42.01
N GLN A 18 32.12 -8.08 41.24
CA GLN A 18 33.27 -7.23 41.00
C GLN A 18 32.89 -6.00 40.16
N ALA A 19 32.05 -6.16 39.13
CA ALA A 19 31.55 -5.06 38.30
C ALA A 19 30.75 -4.05 39.15
N LEU A 20 29.88 -4.52 40.05
CA LEU A 20 29.15 -3.66 40.98
C LEU A 20 30.07 -2.85 41.91
N LYS A 21 31.28 -3.35 42.24
CA LYS A 21 32.23 -2.58 43.07
C LYS A 21 32.70 -1.29 42.40
N SER A 22 32.61 -1.19 41.07
CA SER A 22 32.96 0.02 40.31
C SER A 22 31.94 1.16 40.45
N LEU A 23 30.73 0.86 40.94
CA LEU A 23 29.69 1.87 41.17
C LEU A 23 29.93 2.68 42.44
N PRO A 24 29.40 3.92 42.52
CA PRO A 24 29.40 4.70 43.75
C PRO A 24 28.86 3.93 44.95
N VAL A 25 29.42 4.17 46.14
CA VAL A 25 29.03 3.49 47.39
C VAL A 25 27.52 3.55 47.62
N THR A 26 26.90 4.72 47.39
CA THR A 26 25.46 4.92 47.50
C THR A 26 24.68 4.01 46.57
N THR A 27 25.07 3.93 45.29
CA THR A 27 24.46 3.02 44.30
C THR A 27 24.62 1.56 44.70
N ARG A 28 25.77 1.16 45.24
CA ARG A 28 26.00 -0.22 45.74
C ARG A 28 25.10 -0.56 46.92
N ILE A 29 24.88 0.37 47.84
CA ILE A 29 23.95 0.19 48.96
C ILE A 29 22.51 0.04 48.43
N THR A 30 22.10 0.88 47.49
CA THR A 30 20.79 0.80 46.84
C THR A 30 20.62 -0.53 46.10
N ALA A 31 21.63 -0.96 45.34
CA ALA A 31 21.68 -2.27 44.66
C ALA A 31 21.50 -3.44 45.63
N LYS A 32 22.20 -3.43 46.78
CA LYS A 32 22.08 -4.47 47.81
C LYS A 32 20.66 -4.52 48.38
N LYS A 33 20.04 -3.37 48.67
CA LYS A 33 18.67 -3.30 49.17
C LYS A 33 17.65 -3.76 48.13
N ALA A 34 17.86 -3.43 46.86
CA ALA A 34 17.02 -3.89 45.76
C ALA A 34 17.07 -5.42 45.61
N LEU A 35 18.25 -6.04 45.71
CA LEU A 35 18.41 -7.51 45.75
C LEU A 35 17.73 -8.16 46.96
N GLN A 36 17.62 -7.45 48.08
CA GLN A 36 16.87 -7.88 49.26
C GLN A 36 15.35 -7.71 49.10
N GLY A 37 14.88 -7.24 47.94
CA GLY A 37 13.47 -7.15 47.59
C GLY A 37 12.84 -5.76 47.76
N SER A 38 13.62 -4.71 48.04
CA SER A 38 13.14 -3.33 48.15
C SER A 38 12.72 -2.77 46.79
N THR A 39 11.41 -2.54 46.60
CA THR A 39 10.84 -1.95 45.37
C THR A 39 11.26 -0.50 45.18
N ILE A 40 11.35 0.26 46.28
CA ILE A 40 11.74 1.68 46.28
C ILE A 40 13.19 1.83 45.83
N ASP A 41 14.09 0.98 46.34
CA ASP A 41 15.50 1.04 45.94
C ASP A 41 15.69 0.54 44.50
N LEU A 42 14.88 -0.42 44.04
CA LEU A 42 14.87 -0.82 42.63
C LEU A 42 14.44 0.33 41.69
N ALA A 43 13.37 1.06 42.06
CA ALA A 43 12.94 2.26 41.33
C ALA A 43 14.05 3.34 41.29
N ARG A 44 14.69 3.59 42.44
CA ARG A 44 15.84 4.51 42.52
C ARG A 44 16.99 4.09 41.61
N LEU A 45 17.28 2.80 41.48
CA LEU A 45 18.30 2.33 40.54
C LEU A 45 17.94 2.65 39.10
N VAL A 46 16.66 2.52 38.72
CA VAL A 46 16.19 2.92 37.39
C VAL A 46 16.43 4.41 37.18
N ASP A 47 16.09 5.25 38.15
CA ASP A 47 16.29 6.70 38.08
C ASP A 47 17.77 7.09 37.98
N LEU A 48 18.64 6.36 38.68
CA LEU A 48 20.08 6.59 38.71
C LEU A 48 20.80 6.33 37.38
N ILE A 49 20.23 5.56 36.45
CA ILE A 49 20.84 5.31 35.13
C ILE A 49 20.79 6.62 34.32
N PRO A 50 21.91 7.34 34.13
CA PRO A 50 21.94 8.59 33.40
C PRO A 50 22.03 8.30 31.90
N ILE A 51 21.56 9.25 31.08
CA ILE A 51 21.68 9.16 29.62
C ILE A 51 23.15 9.21 29.19
N SER A 52 24.01 9.93 29.91
CA SER A 52 25.39 10.23 29.52
C SER A 52 26.46 9.22 29.97
N ASN A 53 26.13 8.15 30.72
CA ASN A 53 27.15 7.22 31.23
C ASN A 53 26.67 5.76 31.36
N ALA A 54 25.89 5.32 30.37
CA ALA A 54 25.19 4.03 30.36
C ALA A 54 26.07 2.80 30.59
N SER A 55 27.26 2.77 29.99
CA SER A 55 28.14 1.60 30.01
C SER A 55 28.55 1.20 31.42
N ARG A 56 28.69 2.16 32.34
CA ARG A 56 28.99 1.90 33.76
C ARG A 56 27.81 1.23 34.49
N PHE A 57 26.59 1.48 34.06
CA PHE A 57 25.38 0.95 34.70
C PHE A 57 24.91 -0.38 34.12
N CYS A 58 25.55 -0.88 33.04
CA CYS A 58 25.34 -2.24 32.53
C CYS A 58 25.51 -3.32 33.62
N CYS A 59 26.38 -3.09 34.61
CA CYS A 59 26.56 -4.01 35.74
C CYS A 59 25.34 -4.12 36.68
N LEU A 60 24.31 -3.27 36.52
CA LEU A 60 23.04 -3.40 37.23
C LEU A 60 22.06 -4.39 36.57
N ALA A 61 22.27 -4.77 35.30
CA ALA A 61 21.36 -5.69 34.60
C ALA A 61 21.09 -7.02 35.35
N PRO A 62 22.10 -7.68 35.96
CA PRO A 62 21.87 -8.88 36.77
C PRO A 62 20.90 -8.67 37.94
N ILE A 63 20.89 -7.48 38.55
CA ILE A 63 19.96 -7.12 39.64
C ILE A 63 18.53 -7.02 39.11
N PHE A 64 18.35 -6.50 37.90
CA PHE A 64 17.03 -6.44 37.26
C PHE A 64 16.56 -7.84 36.85
N HIS A 65 17.42 -8.67 36.26
CA HIS A 65 17.09 -10.08 35.97
C HIS A 65 16.71 -10.88 37.22
N ALA A 66 17.43 -10.68 38.32
CA ALA A 66 17.13 -11.26 39.62
C ALA A 66 15.68 -11.02 40.08
N ALA A 67 15.16 -9.82 39.78
CA ALA A 67 13.80 -9.40 40.12
C ALA A 67 12.74 -9.93 39.15
N LEU A 68 13.12 -10.55 38.02
CA LEU A 68 12.23 -11.07 36.98
C LEU A 68 12.05 -12.59 36.99
N ASN A 69 12.44 -13.27 38.07
CA ASN A 69 12.27 -14.73 38.18
C ASN A 69 10.84 -15.16 37.77
N SER A 70 10.73 -15.92 36.67
CA SER A 70 9.46 -16.28 36.04
C SER A 70 8.58 -17.19 36.91
N VAL A 71 9.18 -17.92 37.86
CA VAL A 71 8.46 -18.72 38.86
C VAL A 71 7.59 -17.84 39.76
N GLN A 72 7.87 -16.54 39.84
CA GLN A 72 7.15 -15.59 40.69
C GLN A 72 5.98 -14.89 39.96
N VAL A 73 5.72 -15.16 38.68
CA VAL A 73 4.63 -14.52 37.94
C VAL A 73 3.28 -14.98 38.52
N PRO A 74 2.51 -14.08 39.17
CA PRO A 74 1.29 -14.49 39.85
C PRO A 74 0.15 -14.68 38.84
N ASN A 75 -0.72 -15.66 39.10
CA ASN A 75 -1.93 -15.86 38.28
C ASN A 75 -3.00 -14.76 38.50
N TYR A 76 -2.95 -14.05 39.63
CA TYR A 76 -3.92 -13.04 40.03
C TYR A 76 -3.28 -11.94 40.87
N ILE A 77 -3.84 -10.72 40.81
CA ILE A 77 -3.37 -9.57 41.58
C ILE A 77 -4.02 -9.57 42.98
N ASN A 78 -3.22 -9.79 44.02
CA ASN A 78 -3.62 -9.69 45.42
C ASN A 78 -2.53 -8.96 46.23
N THR A 79 -2.83 -8.57 47.47
CA THR A 79 -1.92 -7.80 48.33
C THR A 79 -0.56 -8.46 48.55
N LYS A 80 -0.48 -9.80 48.55
CA LYS A 80 0.78 -10.54 48.71
C LYS A 80 1.62 -10.55 47.44
N THR A 81 1.02 -10.39 46.27
CA THR A 81 1.71 -10.41 44.97
C THR A 81 2.13 -9.02 44.49
N ILE A 82 1.56 -7.94 45.06
CA ILE A 82 1.91 -6.54 44.73
C ILE A 82 3.44 -6.29 44.77
N PRO A 83 4.19 -6.68 45.82
CA PRO A 83 5.63 -6.41 45.85
C PRO A 83 6.40 -7.05 44.70
N ALA A 84 6.04 -8.29 44.31
CA ALA A 84 6.66 -8.97 43.19
C ALA A 84 6.34 -8.29 41.85
N ILE A 85 5.09 -7.88 41.65
CA ILE A 85 4.65 -7.14 40.45
C ILE A 85 5.39 -5.80 40.33
N MET A 86 5.51 -5.05 41.44
CA MET A 86 6.23 -3.79 41.45
C MET A 86 7.73 -3.97 41.19
N ARG A 87 8.33 -5.05 41.71
CA ARG A 87 9.73 -5.38 41.38
C ARG A 87 9.90 -5.68 39.89
N ALA A 88 9.02 -6.51 39.33
CA ALA A 88 9.06 -6.82 37.91
C ALA A 88 8.89 -5.56 37.04
N LYS A 89 7.98 -4.65 37.43
CA LYS A 89 7.79 -3.36 36.75
C LYS A 89 9.08 -2.57 36.64
N TRP A 90 9.73 -2.30 37.77
CA TRP A 90 10.97 -1.53 37.79
C TRP A 90 12.13 -2.28 37.16
N ALA A 91 12.15 -3.61 37.23
CA ALA A 91 13.16 -4.42 36.58
C ALA A 91 13.08 -4.36 35.05
N VAL A 92 11.89 -4.52 34.45
CA VAL A 92 11.71 -4.36 33.00
C VAL A 92 12.10 -2.94 32.58
N MET A 93 11.67 -1.92 33.32
CA MET A 93 12.05 -0.53 33.03
C MET A 93 13.56 -0.29 33.13
N GLY A 94 14.23 -0.89 34.11
CA GLY A 94 15.68 -0.83 34.28
C GLY A 94 16.43 -1.44 33.10
N LEU A 95 16.04 -2.64 32.68
CA LEU A 95 16.63 -3.31 31.50
C LEU A 95 16.42 -2.50 30.23
N VAL A 96 15.20 -2.02 29.99
CA VAL A 96 14.88 -1.13 28.86
C VAL A 96 15.78 0.11 28.88
N LYS A 97 15.95 0.74 30.04
CA LYS A 97 16.77 1.95 30.16
C LYS A 97 18.24 1.65 29.88
N ILE A 98 18.81 0.59 30.47
CA ILE A 98 20.18 0.14 30.18
C ILE A 98 20.38 -0.08 28.68
N SER A 99 19.50 -0.87 28.05
CA SER A 99 19.63 -1.23 26.64
C SER A 99 19.32 -0.07 25.68
N THR A 100 18.70 1.01 26.14
CA THR A 100 18.49 2.24 25.34
C THR A 100 19.71 3.16 25.38
N VAL A 101 20.36 3.28 26.54
CA VAL A 101 21.46 4.23 26.72
C VAL A 101 22.84 3.61 26.42
N ALA A 102 22.95 2.28 26.42
CA ALA A 102 24.21 1.61 26.11
C ALA A 102 24.70 1.97 24.69
N PRO A 103 26.00 2.31 24.54
CA PRO A 103 26.57 2.59 23.22
C PRO A 103 26.53 1.32 22.36
N LEU A 104 26.23 1.50 21.07
CA LEU A 104 26.47 0.46 20.07
C LEU A 104 27.98 0.25 20.03
N ALA A 105 28.47 -0.86 20.59
CA ALA A 105 29.87 -1.21 20.49
C ALA A 105 30.13 -1.61 19.02
N PRO A 106 30.94 -0.83 18.26
CA PRO A 106 31.10 -1.06 16.82
C PRO A 106 31.73 -2.42 16.49
N ASP A 107 32.47 -3.00 17.44
CA ASP A 107 33.32 -4.16 17.18
C ASP A 107 32.88 -5.46 17.87
N SER A 108 31.92 -5.45 18.83
CA SER A 108 31.68 -6.62 19.67
C SER A 108 30.69 -7.65 19.14
N GLY A 109 29.97 -7.37 18.04
CA GLY A 109 28.96 -8.26 17.43
C GLY A 109 27.71 -8.52 18.32
N ASP A 110 27.88 -8.58 19.64
CA ASP A 110 26.84 -8.72 20.64
C ASP A 110 26.33 -7.35 21.10
N ASP A 111 25.14 -6.98 20.62
CA ASP A 111 24.42 -5.81 21.14
C ASP A 111 23.96 -6.07 22.58
N THR A 112 24.08 -5.06 23.45
CA THR A 112 23.49 -5.04 24.79
C THR A 112 22.00 -5.45 24.83
N ALA A 113 21.22 -5.15 23.81
CA ALA A 113 19.85 -5.62 23.66
C ALA A 113 19.78 -7.15 23.54
N THR A 114 20.67 -7.74 22.75
CA THR A 114 20.78 -9.21 22.63
C THR A 114 21.12 -9.81 23.99
N MET A 115 22.11 -9.26 24.68
CA MET A 115 22.61 -9.83 25.94
C MET A 115 21.58 -9.73 27.08
N TYR A 116 20.92 -8.59 27.24
CA TYR A 116 20.05 -8.31 28.40
C TYR A 116 18.57 -8.53 28.15
N ILE A 117 18.12 -8.58 26.90
CA ILE A 117 16.69 -8.77 26.60
C ILE A 117 16.47 -10.10 25.87
N VAL A 118 17.18 -10.33 24.77
CA VAL A 118 16.91 -11.50 23.90
C VAL A 118 17.36 -12.81 24.55
N ARG A 119 18.60 -12.90 25.03
CA ARG A 119 19.12 -14.13 25.67
C ARG A 119 18.43 -14.48 27.00
N ARG A 120 17.68 -13.54 27.57
CA ARG A 120 16.92 -13.67 28.82
C ARG A 120 15.42 -13.53 28.58
N TRP A 121 14.97 -13.75 27.34
CA TRP A 121 13.58 -13.55 26.94
C TRP A 121 12.60 -14.38 27.79
N ASP A 122 12.98 -15.60 28.17
CA ASP A 122 12.16 -16.49 29.00
C ASP A 122 11.89 -15.94 30.42
N GLU A 123 12.70 -15.00 30.91
CA GLU A 123 12.47 -14.31 32.18
C GLU A 123 11.54 -13.10 31.99
N ILE A 124 11.70 -12.36 30.90
CA ILE A 124 11.00 -11.08 30.66
C ILE A 124 9.60 -11.31 30.09
N TYR A 125 9.46 -12.23 29.13
CA TYR A 125 8.23 -12.46 28.37
C TYR A 125 7.03 -12.86 29.25
N PRO A 126 7.16 -13.73 30.27
CA PRO A 126 6.07 -14.04 31.18
C PRO A 126 5.51 -12.80 31.90
N TRP A 127 6.38 -11.89 32.34
CA TRP A 127 5.96 -10.63 32.98
C TRP A 127 5.31 -9.67 31.99
N MET A 128 5.81 -9.57 30.76
CA MET A 128 5.17 -8.79 29.70
C MET A 128 3.74 -9.29 29.43
N ARG A 129 3.54 -10.61 29.32
CA ARG A 129 2.20 -11.20 29.20
C ARG A 129 1.31 -10.90 30.40
N PHE A 130 1.87 -10.96 31.60
CA PHE A 130 1.16 -10.63 32.83
C PHE A 130 0.65 -9.19 32.81
N PHE A 131 1.51 -8.22 32.49
CA PHE A 131 1.13 -6.80 32.41
C PHE A 131 0.11 -6.54 31.29
N ALA A 132 0.29 -7.14 30.11
CA ALA A 132 -0.66 -7.01 29.02
C ALA A 132 -2.05 -7.55 29.40
N ARG A 133 -2.12 -8.71 30.04
CA ARG A 133 -3.39 -9.36 30.41
C ARG A 133 -4.11 -8.66 31.56
N ASN A 134 -3.38 -8.19 32.57
CA ASN A 134 -3.98 -7.73 33.83
C ASN A 134 -4.02 -6.21 33.97
N CYS A 135 -3.26 -5.46 33.17
CA CYS A 135 -3.15 -4.01 33.30
C CYS A 135 -3.57 -3.23 32.03
N LEU A 136 -3.79 -3.91 30.90
CA LEU A 136 -4.40 -3.29 29.72
C LEU A 136 -5.90 -3.63 29.65
N PRO A 137 -6.75 -2.69 29.21
CA PRO A 137 -8.18 -2.93 29.11
C PRO A 137 -8.45 -4.04 28.07
N PRO A 138 -9.38 -4.97 28.35
CA PRO A 138 -9.79 -5.95 27.35
C PRO A 138 -10.43 -5.24 26.15
N PRO A 139 -10.38 -5.83 24.94
CA PRO A 139 -10.78 -5.14 23.72
C PRO A 139 -12.29 -4.88 23.63
N TYR A 140 -13.11 -5.50 24.49
CA TYR A 140 -14.57 -5.47 24.43
C TYR A 140 -15.27 -4.82 25.62
N ASP A 141 -14.55 -4.43 26.68
CA ASP A 141 -15.20 -3.86 27.86
C ASP A 141 -14.30 -2.90 28.65
N VAL A 142 -14.46 -1.60 28.39
CA VAL A 142 -13.75 -0.53 29.10
C VAL A 142 -14.35 -0.31 30.50
N SER A 143 -15.54 -0.85 30.79
CA SER A 143 -16.26 -0.62 32.05
C SER A 143 -15.90 -1.60 33.16
N VAL A 144 -15.23 -2.72 32.85
CA VAL A 144 -15.03 -3.84 33.79
C VAL A 144 -13.66 -3.88 34.48
N ALA A 145 -12.68 -3.07 34.08
CA ALA A 145 -11.40 -3.01 34.78
C ALA A 145 -11.44 -1.91 35.86
N PRO A 146 -11.56 -2.22 37.17
CA PRO A 146 -11.33 -1.21 38.19
C PRO A 146 -9.88 -0.74 38.06
N PRO A 147 -9.63 0.55 37.80
CA PRO A 147 -8.28 1.06 37.78
C PRO A 147 -7.70 0.81 39.18
N ARG A 148 -6.59 0.07 39.24
CA ARG A 148 -5.71 0.06 40.42
C ARG A 148 -4.56 1.02 40.11
N PRO A 149 -4.78 2.35 40.17
CA PRO A 149 -3.78 3.35 39.79
C PRO A 149 -2.46 3.14 40.55
N ASP A 150 -2.53 2.59 41.77
CA ASP A 150 -1.39 2.39 42.66
C ASP A 150 -0.37 1.34 42.19
N LEU A 151 -0.76 0.41 41.30
CA LEU A 151 0.10 -0.68 40.85
C LEU A 151 0.79 -0.35 39.52
N CYS A 152 -0.02 -0.16 38.49
CA CYS A 152 0.44 0.04 37.13
C CYS A 152 -0.69 0.66 36.33
N ASN A 153 -0.52 1.90 35.88
CA ASN A 153 -1.47 2.50 34.96
C ASN A 153 -1.34 1.84 33.57
N VAL A 154 -2.32 2.10 32.70
CA VAL A 154 -2.38 1.52 31.35
C VAL A 154 -1.14 1.89 30.52
N PHE A 155 -0.61 3.10 30.71
CA PHE A 155 0.56 3.58 29.97
C PHE A 155 1.86 2.90 30.40
N ASP A 156 2.05 2.69 31.71
CA ASP A 156 3.17 1.93 32.26
C ASP A 156 3.12 0.49 31.74
N ALA A 157 1.94 -0.13 31.76
CA ALA A 157 1.75 -1.48 31.24
C ALA A 157 2.09 -1.56 29.75
N ALA A 158 1.59 -0.62 28.94
CA ALA A 158 1.92 -0.53 27.54
C ALA A 158 3.43 -0.35 27.34
N LYS A 159 4.05 0.60 28.04
CA LYS A 159 5.49 0.87 27.96
C LYS A 159 6.34 -0.35 28.31
N MET A 160 6.00 -1.07 29.37
CA MET A 160 6.69 -2.31 29.76
C MET A 160 6.58 -3.43 28.72
N CYS A 161 5.46 -3.49 27.99
CA CYS A 161 5.30 -4.49 26.94
C CYS A 161 6.00 -4.08 25.63
N ILE A 162 6.05 -2.79 25.32
CA ILE A 162 6.47 -2.30 24.00
C ILE A 162 7.95 -1.97 23.97
N SER A 163 8.46 -1.24 24.98
CA SER A 163 9.83 -0.75 24.94
C SER A 163 10.87 -1.87 24.80
N PRO A 164 10.73 -3.06 25.44
CA PRO A 164 11.62 -4.19 25.15
C PRO A 164 11.58 -4.63 23.69
N LEU A 165 10.39 -4.71 23.08
CA LEU A 165 10.21 -5.09 21.68
C LEU A 165 10.82 -4.07 20.72
N THR A 166 10.67 -2.77 21.02
CA THR A 166 11.27 -1.70 20.22
C THR A 166 12.79 -1.71 20.27
N ILE A 167 13.36 -1.94 21.46
CA ILE A 167 14.80 -2.10 21.62
C ILE A 167 15.27 -3.31 20.81
N ILE A 168 14.58 -4.46 20.90
CA ILE A 168 14.88 -5.62 20.07
C ILE A 168 14.89 -5.25 18.58
N CYS A 169 13.83 -4.58 18.10
CA CYS A 169 13.70 -4.19 16.69
C CYS A 169 14.86 -3.32 16.21
N THR A 170 15.25 -2.33 17.02
CA THR A 170 16.25 -1.32 16.65
C THR A 170 17.69 -1.78 16.84
N ARG A 171 17.95 -2.71 17.75
CA ARG A 171 19.30 -3.01 18.25
C ARG A 171 19.75 -4.46 18.09
N SER A 172 18.83 -5.43 18.03
CA SER A 172 19.23 -6.84 18.03
C SER A 172 18.78 -7.58 16.78
N GLU A 173 19.73 -8.00 15.94
CA GLU A 173 19.44 -8.87 14.79
C GLU A 173 18.90 -10.25 15.22
N GLU A 174 19.51 -10.87 16.24
CA GLU A 174 19.01 -12.11 16.83
C GLU A 174 17.58 -11.94 17.38
N GLY A 175 17.32 -10.82 18.05
CA GLY A 175 16.00 -10.50 18.55
C GLY A 175 14.99 -10.25 17.43
N ARG A 176 15.35 -9.54 16.36
CA ARG A 176 14.48 -9.39 15.16
C ARG A 176 14.12 -10.75 14.58
N HIS A 177 15.09 -11.66 14.47
CA HIS A 177 14.83 -13.04 14.05
C HIS A 177 13.87 -13.75 15.00
N MET A 178 14.03 -13.62 16.32
CA MET A 178 13.08 -14.16 17.31
C MET A 178 11.65 -13.61 17.11
N LEU A 179 11.49 -12.31 16.83
CA LEU A 179 10.16 -11.72 16.57
C LEU A 179 9.48 -12.31 15.33
N ARG A 180 10.26 -12.68 14.30
CA ARG A 180 9.77 -13.25 13.03
C ARG A 180 9.55 -14.76 13.06
N SER A 181 10.32 -15.48 13.88
CA SER A 181 10.37 -16.95 13.89
C SER A 181 9.55 -17.59 15.02
N SER A 182 9.17 -16.83 16.06
CA SER A 182 8.44 -17.37 17.21
C SER A 182 6.93 -17.07 17.14
N ILE A 183 6.13 -18.12 17.00
CA ILE A 183 4.65 -18.03 16.93
C ILE A 183 4.08 -17.36 18.19
N SER A 184 4.59 -17.70 19.38
CA SER A 184 4.09 -17.14 20.64
C SER A 184 4.38 -15.64 20.77
N VAL A 185 5.51 -15.19 20.22
CA VAL A 185 5.89 -13.77 20.19
C VAL A 185 5.05 -13.02 19.16
N GLN A 186 4.88 -13.55 17.95
CA GLN A 186 3.98 -12.95 16.95
C GLN A 186 2.55 -12.83 17.47
N HIS A 187 2.04 -13.88 18.11
CA HIS A 187 0.71 -13.87 18.71
C HIS A 187 0.56 -12.79 19.78
N PHE A 188 1.57 -12.68 20.65
CA PHE A 188 1.59 -11.65 21.68
C PHE A 188 1.60 -10.23 21.07
N ILE A 189 2.45 -9.98 20.06
CA ILE A 189 2.55 -8.69 19.37
C ILE A 189 1.22 -8.32 18.71
N ALA A 190 0.62 -9.25 17.97
CA ALA A 190 -0.65 -9.05 17.28
C ALA A 190 -1.78 -8.69 18.27
N GLN A 191 -1.93 -9.47 19.35
CA GLN A 191 -2.94 -9.21 20.39
C GLN A 191 -2.69 -7.88 21.09
N LEU A 192 -1.45 -7.61 21.47
CA LEU A 192 -1.07 -6.40 22.16
C LEU A 192 -1.34 -5.15 21.30
N TRP A 193 -1.10 -5.22 19.99
CA TRP A 193 -1.40 -4.13 19.07
C TRP A 193 -2.90 -3.85 18.95
N ILE A 194 -3.76 -4.88 18.91
CA ILE A 194 -5.22 -4.69 18.93
C ILE A 194 -5.67 -4.04 20.25
N LEU A 195 -5.13 -4.47 21.39
CA LEU A 195 -5.45 -3.89 22.70
C LEU A 195 -5.05 -2.41 22.77
N VAL A 196 -3.81 -2.08 22.42
CA VAL A 196 -3.32 -0.69 22.50
C VAL A 196 -3.90 0.20 21.41
N GLY A 197 -4.15 -0.34 20.21
CA GLY A 197 -4.85 0.37 19.13
C GLY A 197 -6.25 0.84 19.51
N ASN A 198 -6.84 0.29 20.58
CA ASN A 198 -8.13 0.70 21.11
C ASN A 198 -8.08 1.73 22.25
N ILE A 199 -6.92 1.92 22.89
CA ILE A 199 -6.73 2.97 23.89
C ILE A 199 -7.05 4.32 23.24
N ARG A 200 -8.03 5.05 23.77
CA ARG A 200 -8.37 6.41 23.32
C ARG A 200 -7.42 7.38 24.02
N GLY A 201 -6.91 8.38 23.29
CA GLY A 201 -6.03 9.41 23.87
C GLY A 201 -6.73 10.22 24.97
N ASP A 202 -8.05 10.35 24.88
CA ASP A 202 -8.83 11.29 25.69
C ASP A 202 -9.41 10.64 26.96
N VAL A 203 -9.12 9.36 27.24
CA VAL A 203 -9.87 8.56 28.24
C VAL A 203 -9.32 8.62 29.66
N LEU A 204 -8.22 9.32 29.94
CA LEU A 204 -7.77 9.52 31.33
C LEU A 204 -7.57 10.99 31.69
N PRO A 205 -8.62 11.83 31.63
CA PRO A 205 -8.57 13.16 32.22
C PRO A 205 -8.42 13.01 33.74
N GLY A 206 -7.26 13.40 34.28
CA GLY A 206 -7.05 13.48 35.73
C GLY A 206 -5.83 12.76 36.29
N ASP A 207 -4.95 12.17 35.47
CA ASP A 207 -3.65 11.68 35.97
C ASP A 207 -2.57 12.77 35.75
N PRO A 208 -2.23 13.58 36.77
CA PRO A 208 -1.30 14.72 36.65
C PRO A 208 0.13 14.33 36.24
N GLY A 209 0.45 13.04 36.14
CA GLY A 209 1.72 12.53 35.58
C GLY A 209 1.68 12.12 34.10
N THR A 210 0.51 12.12 33.45
CA THR A 210 0.34 11.68 32.04
C THR A 210 0.49 12.80 31.01
N THR A 211 0.76 14.02 31.44
CA THR A 211 1.05 15.21 30.61
C THR A 211 2.41 15.18 29.91
N ASN A 212 3.10 14.04 29.89
CA ASN A 212 4.29 13.89 29.06
C ASN A 212 3.86 13.82 27.59
N ASP A 213 3.79 14.98 26.94
CA ASP A 213 3.29 15.25 25.57
C ASP A 213 3.86 14.32 24.47
N GLY A 214 4.86 13.50 24.77
CA GLY A 214 5.49 12.55 23.83
C GLY A 214 5.22 11.05 24.08
N LEU A 215 4.58 10.63 25.18
CA LEU A 215 4.50 9.19 25.51
C LEU A 215 3.59 8.40 24.57
N VAL A 216 2.39 8.90 24.29
CA VAL A 216 1.45 8.25 23.36
C VAL A 216 2.04 8.15 21.93
N PRO A 217 2.62 9.22 21.36
CA PRO A 217 3.35 9.15 20.08
C PRO A 217 4.43 8.09 20.07
N MET A 218 5.28 8.08 21.09
CA MET A 218 6.39 7.12 21.23
C MET A 218 5.89 5.68 21.27
N ILE A 219 4.89 5.38 22.11
CA ILE A 219 4.22 4.08 22.16
C ILE A 219 3.71 3.69 20.78
N ARG A 220 3.13 4.65 20.05
CA ARG A 220 2.55 4.33 18.77
C ARG A 220 3.58 4.03 17.69
N THR A 221 4.59 4.86 17.60
CA THR A 221 5.72 4.68 16.67
C THR A 221 6.44 3.36 16.94
N SER A 222 6.66 3.07 18.22
CA SER A 222 7.26 1.83 18.70
C SER A 222 6.49 0.59 18.24
N PHE A 223 5.17 0.60 18.34
CA PHE A 223 4.35 -0.49 17.82
C PHE A 223 4.35 -0.58 16.30
N ALA A 224 4.28 0.54 15.59
CA ALA A 224 4.32 0.50 14.13
C ALA A 224 5.60 -0.21 13.66
N LEU A 225 6.74 0.14 14.26
CA LEU A 225 8.01 -0.54 14.05
C LEU A 225 7.93 -2.02 14.41
N THR A 226 7.48 -2.36 15.62
CA THR A 226 7.43 -3.76 16.07
C THR A 226 6.55 -4.63 15.18
N ASN A 227 5.38 -4.14 14.76
CA ASN A 227 4.49 -4.89 13.87
C ASN A 227 5.11 -5.06 12.49
N TYR A 228 5.72 -4.01 11.93
CA TYR A 228 6.44 -4.11 10.66
C TYR A 228 7.58 -5.15 10.73
N VAL A 229 8.46 -5.05 11.74
CA VAL A 229 9.59 -6.00 11.92
C VAL A 229 9.08 -7.43 12.07
N CYS A 230 8.01 -7.63 12.84
CA CYS A 230 7.39 -8.92 13.09
C CYS A 230 6.92 -9.64 11.80
N VAL A 231 6.41 -8.90 10.81
CA VAL A 231 5.88 -9.48 9.55
C VAL A 231 6.79 -9.29 8.33
N SER A 232 7.85 -8.50 8.46
CA SER A 232 8.81 -8.28 7.38
C SER A 232 9.58 -9.55 7.08
N GLU A 233 9.79 -9.82 5.79
CA GLU A 233 10.73 -10.83 5.33
C GLU A 233 12.14 -10.48 5.78
N THR A 234 12.89 -11.50 6.17
CA THR A 234 14.34 -11.41 6.39
C THR A 234 15.06 -11.18 5.06
N GLU A 235 16.13 -10.38 5.08
CA GLU A 235 17.02 -10.25 3.91
C GLU A 235 17.86 -11.51 3.69
N ASP A 236 18.10 -12.26 4.77
CA ASP A 236 18.84 -13.52 4.76
C ASP A 236 17.89 -14.67 4.38
N PRO A 237 18.01 -15.27 3.18
CA PRO A 237 17.11 -16.30 2.69
C PRO A 237 17.18 -17.60 3.51
N ASP A 238 18.23 -17.81 4.31
CA ASP A 238 18.39 -19.00 5.15
C ASP A 238 17.61 -18.89 6.48
N LYS A 239 17.16 -17.68 6.84
CA LYS A 239 16.38 -17.45 8.06
C LYS A 239 14.89 -17.69 7.82
N ILE A 240 14.29 -18.47 8.71
CA ILE A 240 12.86 -18.80 8.63
C ILE A 240 12.03 -17.59 9.06
N THR A 241 11.19 -17.08 8.17
CA THR A 241 10.11 -16.14 8.52
C THR A 241 8.79 -16.90 8.59
N LEU A 242 8.06 -16.75 9.69
CA LEU A 242 6.73 -17.36 9.81
C LEU A 242 5.74 -16.74 8.82
N PRO A 243 4.77 -17.51 8.31
CA PRO A 243 3.77 -16.99 7.40
C PRO A 243 2.87 -15.95 8.09
N LEU A 244 2.51 -14.90 7.35
CA LEU A 244 1.64 -13.80 7.81
C LEU A 244 0.29 -14.29 8.35
N SER A 245 -0.19 -15.45 7.92
CA SER A 245 -1.42 -16.08 8.39
C SER A 245 -1.45 -16.31 9.91
N ASN A 246 -0.31 -16.60 10.54
CA ASN A 246 -0.22 -16.77 12.00
C ASN A 246 -0.49 -15.44 12.72
N TYR A 247 0.14 -14.37 12.26
CA TYR A 247 -0.08 -13.02 12.77
C TYR A 247 -1.55 -12.58 12.57
N ILE A 248 -2.11 -12.81 11.38
CA ILE A 248 -3.51 -12.49 11.06
C ILE A 248 -4.47 -13.27 11.98
N HIS A 249 -4.24 -14.57 12.18
CA HIS A 249 -5.06 -15.41 13.06
C HIS A 249 -5.03 -14.90 14.50
N ALA A 250 -3.84 -14.59 15.03
CA ALA A 250 -3.69 -14.08 16.38
C ALA A 250 -4.33 -12.71 16.61
N ALA A 251 -4.40 -11.87 15.59
CA ALA A 251 -5.12 -10.60 15.61
C ALA A 251 -6.65 -10.76 15.55
N GLY A 252 -7.17 -11.98 15.36
CA GLY A 252 -8.61 -12.25 15.20
C GLY A 252 -9.10 -12.18 13.74
N GLY A 253 -8.20 -12.29 12.77
CA GLY A 253 -8.48 -12.33 11.34
C GLY A 253 -8.11 -11.06 10.57
N VAL A 254 -8.35 -11.07 9.26
CA VAL A 254 -7.97 -9.98 8.33
C VAL A 254 -8.63 -8.66 8.71
N LYS A 255 -9.92 -8.68 9.07
CA LYS A 255 -10.69 -7.46 9.35
C LYS A 255 -10.14 -6.68 10.56
N PRO A 256 -9.89 -7.28 11.74
CA PRO A 256 -9.23 -6.59 12.85
C PRO A 256 -7.88 -5.96 12.51
N VAL A 257 -7.03 -6.68 11.75
CA VAL A 257 -5.71 -6.15 11.32
C VAL A 257 -5.90 -4.89 10.49
N VAL A 258 -6.69 -4.98 9.42
CA VAL A 258 -6.90 -3.85 8.50
C VAL A 258 -7.54 -2.66 9.20
N VAL A 259 -8.59 -2.88 10.00
CA VAL A 259 -9.30 -1.79 10.69
C VAL A 259 -8.39 -1.10 11.70
N THR A 260 -7.61 -1.87 12.47
CA THR A 260 -6.70 -1.31 13.48
C THR A 260 -5.60 -0.50 12.82
N LEU A 261 -5.00 -0.99 11.74
CA LEU A 261 -3.95 -0.27 10.99
C LEU A 261 -4.43 1.05 10.42
N LEU A 262 -5.59 1.06 9.74
CA LEU A 262 -6.13 2.29 9.18
C LEU A 262 -6.53 3.30 10.26
N LYS A 263 -7.10 2.82 11.38
CA LYS A 263 -7.38 3.65 12.57
C LYS A 263 -6.09 4.24 13.13
N TYR A 264 -5.01 3.48 13.10
CA TYR A 264 -3.70 3.90 13.59
C TYR A 264 -3.11 5.04 12.78
N ILE A 265 -3.08 4.89 11.45
CA ILE A 265 -2.61 5.92 10.51
C ILE A 265 -3.41 7.21 10.74
N ARG A 266 -4.75 7.13 10.74
CA ARG A 266 -5.61 8.31 10.96
C ARG A 266 -5.32 9.01 12.29
N ARG A 267 -5.12 8.25 13.36
CA ARG A 267 -4.81 8.81 14.69
C ARG A 267 -3.43 9.47 14.73
N ILE A 268 -2.40 8.82 14.19
CA ILE A 268 -1.07 9.43 14.10
C ILE A 268 -1.12 10.70 13.27
N THR A 269 -1.77 10.68 12.10
CA THR A 269 -1.95 11.87 11.25
C THR A 269 -2.63 13.00 12.01
N ARG A 270 -3.78 12.73 12.63
CA ARG A 270 -4.53 13.73 13.40
C ARG A 270 -3.70 14.33 14.53
N ASP A 271 -2.98 13.49 15.27
CA ASP A 271 -2.21 13.97 16.41
C ASP A 271 -0.95 14.72 15.94
N ALA A 272 -0.39 14.36 14.78
CA ALA A 272 0.69 15.09 14.13
C ALA A 272 0.26 16.46 13.59
N THR A 273 -0.95 16.58 13.03
CA THR A 273 -1.50 17.87 12.61
C THR A 273 -1.82 18.77 13.78
N ALA A 274 -2.10 18.21 14.97
CA ALA A 274 -2.34 18.95 16.20
C ALA A 274 -1.07 19.46 16.90
N VAL A 275 0.13 19.02 16.49
CA VAL A 275 1.40 19.49 17.10
C VAL A 275 1.55 21.01 16.88
N PRO A 276 1.81 21.82 17.91
CA PRO A 276 2.04 23.26 17.71
C PRO A 276 3.19 23.52 16.72
N GLU A 277 3.07 24.57 15.91
CA GLU A 277 4.15 24.97 15.00
C GLU A 277 5.47 25.17 15.80
N PRO A 278 6.59 24.54 15.39
CA PRO A 278 7.86 24.69 16.08
C PRO A 278 8.27 26.15 16.22
N ARG A 279 8.75 26.53 17.41
CA ARG A 279 9.30 27.88 17.62
C ARG A 279 10.65 28.02 16.95
N SER A 280 11.40 26.92 16.94
CA SER A 280 12.66 26.79 16.23
C SER A 280 12.73 25.41 15.60
N TRP A 281 13.23 25.32 14.37
CA TRP A 281 13.51 24.04 13.76
C TRP A 281 14.86 23.50 14.23
N THR A 282 14.93 23.14 15.51
CA THR A 282 16.13 22.57 16.15
C THR A 282 15.79 21.24 16.81
N ALA A 283 16.80 20.37 16.95
CA ALA A 283 16.68 19.10 17.66
C ALA A 283 16.23 19.26 19.12
N CYS A 284 16.36 20.45 19.72
CA CYS A 284 15.96 20.73 21.09
C CYS A 284 14.46 21.08 21.21
N ASP A 285 13.81 21.50 20.13
CA ASP A 285 12.41 21.92 20.14
C ASP A 285 11.48 20.69 20.34
N PRO A 286 10.62 20.68 21.38
CA PRO A 286 9.73 19.57 21.66
C PRO A 286 8.76 19.25 20.50
N SER A 287 8.27 20.26 19.78
CA SER A 287 7.37 20.07 18.64
C SER A 287 8.07 19.35 17.49
N VAL A 288 9.34 19.68 17.24
CA VAL A 288 10.15 19.00 16.21
C VAL A 288 10.33 17.52 16.57
N LYS A 289 10.68 17.22 17.83
CA LYS A 289 10.80 15.83 18.31
C LYS A 289 9.49 15.05 18.17
N GLN A 290 8.37 15.68 18.53
CA GLN A 290 7.06 15.05 18.46
C GLN A 290 6.64 14.79 17.01
N LEU A 291 6.82 15.78 16.13
CA LEU A 291 6.55 15.65 14.70
C LEU A 291 7.42 14.56 14.05
N HIS A 292 8.70 14.51 14.41
CA HIS A 292 9.61 13.46 13.97
C HIS A 292 9.13 12.08 14.43
N LEU A 293 8.75 11.91 15.70
CA LEU A 293 8.21 10.64 16.20
C LEU A 293 6.97 10.19 15.40
N TYR A 294 6.04 11.10 15.10
CA TYR A 294 4.86 10.75 14.29
C TYR A 294 5.21 10.42 12.85
N THR A 295 6.19 11.11 12.26
CA THR A 295 6.69 10.86 10.91
C THR A 295 7.26 9.44 10.82
N VAL A 296 8.12 9.06 11.77
CA VAL A 296 8.68 7.71 11.89
C VAL A 296 7.56 6.68 12.12
N GLY A 297 6.57 7.00 12.95
CA GLY A 297 5.42 6.12 13.20
C GLY A 297 4.56 5.89 11.96
N LEU A 298 4.32 6.93 11.15
CA LEU A 298 3.63 6.81 9.87
C LEU A 298 4.46 6.01 8.87
N ASN A 299 5.77 6.25 8.79
CA ASN A 299 6.68 5.52 7.92
C ASN A 299 6.55 3.99 8.15
N TYR A 300 6.73 3.55 9.39
CA TYR A 300 6.57 2.13 9.73
C TYR A 300 5.12 1.63 9.56
N SER A 301 4.12 2.48 9.77
CA SER A 301 2.72 2.10 9.51
C SER A 301 2.48 1.85 8.02
N PHE A 302 3.05 2.66 7.14
CA PHE A 302 2.97 2.47 5.69
C PHE A 302 3.75 1.26 5.23
N GLN A 303 4.95 1.02 5.76
CA GLN A 303 5.72 -0.20 5.47
C GLN A 303 5.01 -1.46 5.94
N PHE A 304 4.41 -1.45 7.13
CA PHE A 304 3.58 -2.54 7.61
C PHE A 304 2.38 -2.78 6.68
N LEU A 305 1.70 -1.70 6.28
CA LEU A 305 0.56 -1.73 5.37
C LEU A 305 0.95 -2.32 4.00
N GLN A 306 2.06 -1.88 3.42
CA GLN A 306 2.59 -2.40 2.16
C GLN A 306 2.97 -3.89 2.28
N THR A 307 3.62 -4.27 3.37
CA THR A 307 4.06 -5.66 3.60
C THR A 307 2.87 -6.62 3.65
N ILE A 308 1.83 -6.31 4.44
CA ILE A 308 0.65 -7.17 4.53
C ILE A 308 -0.18 -7.18 3.25
N SER A 309 -0.20 -6.06 2.51
CA SER A 309 -0.87 -5.96 1.20
C SER A 309 -0.17 -6.82 0.16
N ARG A 310 1.16 -6.89 0.16
CA ARG A 310 1.94 -7.69 -0.77
C ARG A 310 1.83 -9.19 -0.47
N GLN A 311 1.96 -9.57 0.81
CA GLN A 311 2.03 -10.96 1.23
C GLN A 311 0.67 -11.68 1.26
N ASP A 312 -0.46 -10.98 1.41
CA ASP A 312 -1.78 -11.60 1.52
C ASP A 312 -2.85 -10.85 0.69
N ALA A 313 -3.42 -11.55 -0.30
CA ALA A 313 -4.43 -10.98 -1.21
C ALA A 313 -5.75 -10.61 -0.49
N SER A 314 -6.12 -11.33 0.58
CA SER A 314 -7.33 -11.03 1.35
C SER A 314 -7.16 -9.73 2.15
N CYS A 315 -5.98 -9.51 2.75
CA CYS A 315 -5.59 -8.26 3.38
C CYS A 315 -5.63 -7.12 2.36
N ARG A 316 -5.03 -7.28 1.18
CA ARG A 316 -5.02 -6.28 0.11
C ARG A 316 -6.44 -5.89 -0.32
N ALA A 317 -7.28 -6.87 -0.65
CA ALA A 317 -8.67 -6.64 -1.04
C ALA A 317 -9.44 -5.90 0.08
N GLN A 318 -9.26 -6.31 1.34
CA GLN A 318 -9.92 -5.65 2.47
C GLN A 318 -9.38 -4.23 2.73
N LEU A 319 -8.08 -3.99 2.56
CA LEU A 319 -7.46 -2.67 2.66
C LEU A 319 -8.05 -1.72 1.62
N ILE A 320 -8.14 -2.13 0.36
CA ILE A 320 -8.70 -1.33 -0.74
C ILE A 320 -10.18 -1.06 -0.48
N ARG A 321 -10.96 -2.09 -0.09
CA ARG A 321 -12.38 -1.95 0.24
C ARG A 321 -12.62 -0.97 1.40
N ARG A 322 -11.69 -0.89 2.36
CA ARG A 322 -11.77 -0.01 3.54
C ARG A 322 -11.15 1.37 3.30
N GLY A 323 -10.77 1.71 2.06
CA GLY A 323 -10.26 3.04 1.70
C GLY A 323 -8.86 3.30 2.26
N SER A 324 -8.00 2.28 2.27
CA SER A 324 -6.59 2.43 2.66
C SER A 324 -5.85 3.46 1.82
N ILE A 325 -6.05 3.46 0.49
CA ILE A 325 -5.44 4.42 -0.44
C ILE A 325 -5.83 5.85 -0.05
N ARG A 326 -7.14 6.11 0.11
CA ARG A 326 -7.62 7.41 0.59
C ARG A 326 -7.01 7.80 1.92
N THR A 327 -6.95 6.86 2.87
CA THR A 327 -6.36 7.10 4.20
C THR A 327 -4.89 7.50 4.12
N VAL A 328 -4.11 6.87 3.24
CA VAL A 328 -2.70 7.19 3.03
C VAL A 328 -2.53 8.52 2.30
N VAL A 329 -3.34 8.81 1.27
CA VAL A 329 -3.33 10.12 0.61
C VAL A 329 -3.66 11.22 1.62
N ASP A 330 -4.75 11.10 2.38
CA ASP A 330 -5.16 12.08 3.40
C ASP A 330 -4.04 12.30 4.44
N ALA A 331 -3.34 11.23 4.84
CA ALA A 331 -2.21 11.31 5.76
C ALA A 331 -1.03 12.09 5.18
N ILE A 332 -0.64 11.78 3.94
CA ILE A 332 0.43 12.48 3.22
C ILE A 332 0.09 13.94 3.01
N THR A 333 -1.13 14.26 2.54
CA THR A 333 -1.60 15.63 2.30
C THR A 333 -1.53 16.48 3.57
N GLN A 334 -1.91 15.91 4.71
CA GLN A 334 -1.94 16.61 5.99
C GLN A 334 -0.55 16.81 6.59
N ILE A 335 0.35 15.83 6.44
CA ILE A 335 1.66 15.86 7.08
C ILE A 335 2.73 16.58 6.23
N SER A 336 2.62 16.49 4.90
CA SER A 336 3.59 17.05 3.95
C SER A 336 3.93 18.52 4.21
N PRO A 337 2.96 19.45 4.41
CA PRO A 337 3.27 20.86 4.69
C PRO A 337 4.03 21.08 6.00
N ARG A 338 3.94 20.15 6.95
CA ARG A 338 4.63 20.23 8.25
C ARG A 338 6.05 19.71 8.15
N ILE A 339 6.27 18.61 7.44
CA ILE A 339 7.56 17.92 7.45
C ILE A 339 8.49 18.38 6.33
N LEU A 340 7.99 19.05 5.30
CA LEU A 340 8.79 19.57 4.19
C LEU A 340 9.19 21.05 4.37
N VAL A 341 9.07 21.58 5.58
CA VAL A 341 9.57 22.91 5.93
C VAL A 341 11.10 22.89 5.95
N GLN A 342 11.70 23.82 5.21
CA GLN A 342 13.14 24.08 5.27
C GLN A 342 13.47 24.65 6.65
N ALA A 343 14.18 23.85 7.45
CA ALA A 343 14.42 24.13 8.85
C ALA A 343 15.64 25.06 9.04
N ASN A 344 16.79 24.58 8.59
CA ASN A 344 18.11 25.22 8.51
C ASN A 344 19.09 24.16 7.94
N LYS A 345 20.32 24.55 7.55
CA LYS A 345 21.30 23.59 7.01
C LYS A 345 21.59 22.45 7.99
N GLU A 346 21.78 22.72 9.28
CA GLU A 346 22.21 21.71 10.26
C GLU A 346 21.17 20.60 10.49
N LEU A 347 19.90 20.95 10.68
CA LEU A 347 18.85 19.96 10.91
C LEU A 347 18.56 19.17 9.65
N ASP A 348 18.52 19.81 8.47
CA ASP A 348 18.19 19.13 7.20
C ASP A 348 19.20 18.01 6.87
N PHE A 349 20.45 18.11 7.34
CA PHE A 349 21.49 17.09 7.21
C PHE A 349 21.61 16.15 8.42
N HIS A 350 20.78 16.28 9.45
CA HIS A 350 20.82 15.37 10.59
C HIS A 350 20.44 13.95 10.14
N PRO A 351 21.21 12.90 10.50
CA PRO A 351 20.97 11.54 10.03
C PRO A 351 19.58 11.03 10.43
N ASP A 352 19.20 11.24 11.70
CA ASP A 352 17.94 10.70 12.22
C ASP A 352 16.74 11.64 12.09
N MET A 353 16.92 12.94 11.85
CA MET A 353 15.84 13.94 11.91
C MET A 353 15.81 14.87 10.70
N GLY A 354 16.72 14.66 9.75
CA GLY A 354 16.89 15.52 8.61
C GLY A 354 15.78 15.39 7.59
N LEU A 355 15.94 16.16 6.51
CA LEU A 355 14.95 16.19 5.43
C LEU A 355 14.78 14.80 4.80
N ALA A 356 15.85 14.01 4.73
CA ALA A 356 15.83 12.63 4.24
C ALA A 356 14.85 11.74 5.02
N GLU A 357 14.99 11.70 6.35
CA GLU A 357 14.10 10.89 7.19
C GLU A 357 12.66 11.41 7.15
N ARG A 358 12.48 12.72 7.06
CA ARG A 358 11.17 13.34 6.84
C ARG A 358 10.57 13.00 5.47
N GLN A 359 11.38 12.76 4.45
CA GLN A 359 10.90 12.34 3.12
C GLN A 359 10.61 10.83 3.05
N ASN A 360 11.24 10.01 3.90
CA ASN A 360 11.01 8.56 3.93
C ASN A 360 9.54 8.19 4.17
N VAL A 361 8.80 8.94 5.00
CA VAL A 361 7.35 8.71 5.17
C VAL A 361 6.55 8.97 3.90
N LEU A 362 6.93 9.98 3.10
CA LEU A 362 6.25 10.31 1.84
C LEU A 362 6.54 9.22 0.81
N TRP A 363 7.82 8.83 0.70
CA TRP A 363 8.25 7.71 -0.13
C TRP A 363 7.47 6.45 0.19
N SER A 364 7.47 5.98 1.45
CA SER A 364 6.75 4.77 1.86
C SER A 364 5.24 4.87 1.58
N GLY A 365 4.65 6.04 1.75
CA GLY A 365 3.25 6.29 1.44
C GLY A 365 2.95 6.18 -0.06
N TYR A 366 3.75 6.81 -0.92
CA TYR A 366 3.59 6.72 -2.37
C TYR A 366 3.92 5.31 -2.91
N SER A 367 4.96 4.66 -2.40
CA SER A 367 5.32 3.28 -2.73
C SER A 367 4.19 2.30 -2.38
N TYR A 368 3.53 2.49 -1.24
CA TYR A 368 2.33 1.72 -0.92
C TYR A 368 1.23 1.93 -1.97
N ILE A 369 0.88 3.19 -2.29
CA ILE A 369 -0.18 3.48 -3.27
C ILE A 369 0.16 2.83 -4.63
N ALA A 370 1.41 2.93 -5.08
CA ALA A 370 1.86 2.33 -6.33
C ALA A 370 1.74 0.79 -6.31
N SER A 371 2.20 0.14 -5.24
CA SER A 371 2.04 -1.32 -5.07
C SER A 371 0.56 -1.71 -5.00
N ALA A 372 -0.28 -0.97 -4.28
CA ALA A 372 -1.72 -1.23 -4.23
C ALA A 372 -2.40 -1.11 -5.60
N ILE A 373 -1.96 -0.19 -6.47
CA ILE A 373 -2.47 -0.08 -7.84
C ILE A 373 -2.01 -1.26 -8.70
N ARG A 374 -0.73 -1.67 -8.59
CA ARG A 374 -0.15 -2.78 -9.37
C ARG A 374 -0.70 -4.14 -8.97
N ASP A 375 -0.84 -4.39 -7.67
CA ASP A 375 -1.10 -5.73 -7.15
C ASP A 375 -2.60 -6.01 -6.98
N ALA A 376 -3.45 -4.99 -7.09
CA ALA A 376 -4.91 -5.13 -6.99
C ALA A 376 -5.50 -5.79 -8.23
N ASP A 377 -6.55 -6.60 -8.06
CA ASP A 377 -7.34 -7.12 -9.17
C ASP A 377 -8.13 -6.00 -9.88
N ASP A 378 -8.50 -4.94 -9.14
CA ASP A 378 -9.17 -3.74 -9.66
C ASP A 378 -8.30 -2.48 -9.44
N GLY A 379 -7.25 -2.37 -10.25
CA GLY A 379 -6.36 -1.20 -10.26
C GLY A 379 -7.09 0.10 -10.63
N VAL A 380 -8.16 0.04 -11.44
CA VAL A 380 -8.98 1.19 -11.83
C VAL A 380 -9.64 1.83 -10.61
N THR A 381 -10.24 1.03 -9.73
CA THR A 381 -10.82 1.53 -8.47
C THR A 381 -9.74 2.11 -7.55
N CYS A 382 -8.56 1.49 -7.46
CA CYS A 382 -7.44 2.04 -6.68
C CYS A 382 -7.03 3.44 -7.15
N VAL A 383 -6.88 3.63 -8.46
CA VAL A 383 -6.55 4.93 -9.07
C VAL A 383 -7.66 5.95 -8.82
N CYS A 384 -8.93 5.58 -9.00
CA CYS A 384 -10.05 6.45 -8.66
C CYS A 384 -10.01 6.89 -7.19
N GLN A 385 -9.81 5.97 -6.24
CA GLN A 385 -9.69 6.30 -4.81
C GLN A 385 -8.55 7.30 -4.54
N ALA A 386 -7.40 7.13 -5.18
CA ALA A 386 -6.25 8.02 -5.02
C ALA A 386 -6.55 9.44 -5.54
N ILE A 387 -7.13 9.53 -6.75
CA ILE A 387 -7.47 10.80 -7.38
C ILE A 387 -8.58 11.52 -6.62
N ASP A 388 -9.64 10.80 -6.25
CA ASP A 388 -10.77 11.34 -5.50
C ASP A 388 -10.36 11.80 -4.08
N ALA A 389 -9.28 11.23 -3.53
CA ALA A 389 -8.66 11.68 -2.28
C ALA A 389 -7.72 12.90 -2.44
N GLY A 390 -7.52 13.42 -3.66
CA GLY A 390 -6.70 14.60 -3.91
C GLY A 390 -5.20 14.32 -4.06
N LEU A 391 -4.81 13.11 -4.50
CA LEU A 391 -3.40 12.77 -4.72
C LEU A 391 -2.70 13.74 -5.70
N LEU A 392 -3.33 14.07 -6.83
CA LEU A 392 -2.75 15.00 -7.81
C LEU A 392 -2.53 16.40 -7.23
N GLN A 393 -3.46 16.89 -6.42
CA GLN A 393 -3.31 18.17 -5.72
C GLN A 393 -2.16 18.12 -4.70
N THR A 394 -2.01 16.99 -4.03
CA THR A 394 -0.95 16.76 -3.04
C THR A 394 0.43 16.75 -3.70
N LEU A 395 0.57 16.07 -4.83
CA LEU A 395 1.79 16.05 -5.64
C LEU A 395 2.11 17.43 -6.21
N ALA A 396 1.11 18.17 -6.71
CA ALA A 396 1.30 19.55 -7.17
C ALA A 396 1.81 20.48 -6.06
N LYS A 397 1.32 20.31 -4.83
CA LYS A 397 1.84 21.04 -3.67
C LYS A 397 3.26 20.62 -3.29
N ALA A 398 3.65 19.37 -3.52
CA ALA A 398 4.98 18.87 -3.18
C ALA A 398 6.10 19.42 -4.10
N VAL A 399 5.78 19.85 -5.32
CA VAL A 399 6.76 20.40 -6.29
C VAL A 399 7.50 21.64 -5.77
N VAL A 400 6.89 22.39 -4.85
CA VAL A 400 7.48 23.61 -4.26
C VAL A 400 8.41 23.30 -3.09
N CYS A 401 8.47 22.04 -2.65
CA CYS A 401 9.32 21.61 -1.56
C CYS A 401 10.76 21.42 -2.05
N PRO A 402 11.78 21.68 -1.19
CA PRO A 402 13.16 21.51 -1.57
C PRO A 402 13.40 20.11 -2.14
N ALA A 403 14.10 20.07 -3.27
CA ALA A 403 14.71 18.84 -3.72
C ALA A 403 15.56 18.23 -2.61
N HIS A 404 15.50 16.91 -2.46
CA HIS A 404 16.57 16.24 -1.72
C HIS A 404 17.89 16.58 -2.43
N ALA A 405 18.75 17.35 -1.78
CA ALA A 405 20.07 17.62 -2.31
C ALA A 405 20.82 16.30 -2.23
N ASN A 406 21.12 15.68 -3.38
CA ASN A 406 21.82 14.40 -3.56
C ASN A 406 22.82 14.12 -2.42
N SER A 407 22.36 13.53 -1.33
CA SER A 407 23.26 12.84 -0.42
C SER A 407 23.70 11.60 -1.19
N ARG A 408 25.01 11.35 -1.19
CA ARG A 408 25.65 10.26 -1.94
C ARG A 408 25.03 8.88 -1.63
N ASP A 409 24.31 8.77 -0.52
CA ASP A 409 23.77 7.52 0.01
C ASP A 409 22.29 7.29 -0.33
N HIS A 410 21.61 8.24 -0.99
CA HIS A 410 20.22 8.04 -1.41
C HIS A 410 20.12 7.64 -2.88
N PRO A 411 19.14 6.78 -3.25
CA PRO A 411 18.94 6.40 -4.64
C PRO A 411 18.71 7.66 -5.48
N PRO A 412 19.19 7.67 -6.75
CA PRO A 412 18.99 8.81 -7.63
C PRO A 412 17.50 9.14 -7.71
N ARG A 413 17.16 10.43 -7.71
CA ARG A 413 15.79 10.98 -7.67
C ARG A 413 14.78 10.31 -8.62
N GLY A 414 15.24 9.69 -9.72
CA GLY A 414 14.43 8.89 -10.62
C GLY A 414 13.82 7.62 -10.01
N ARG A 415 14.27 7.20 -8.82
CA ARG A 415 13.64 6.19 -7.98
C ARG A 415 12.95 6.85 -6.78
N MET A 416 12.24 7.97 -6.98
CA MET A 416 11.31 8.54 -6.00
C MET A 416 9.86 8.14 -6.34
N GLY A 417 9.09 7.81 -5.29
CA GLY A 417 7.92 6.95 -5.38
C GLY A 417 6.72 7.73 -5.87
N ASP A 418 6.80 9.06 -5.74
CA ASP A 418 5.93 10.05 -6.35
C ASP A 418 6.06 10.09 -7.88
N ILE A 419 7.29 10.14 -8.42
CA ILE A 419 7.51 10.14 -9.88
C ILE A 419 7.06 8.80 -10.48
N GLU A 420 7.44 7.68 -9.86
CA GLU A 420 7.00 6.35 -10.26
C GLU A 420 5.47 6.23 -10.21
N LEU A 421 4.84 6.74 -9.15
CA LEU A 421 3.39 6.77 -9.00
C LEU A 421 2.73 7.66 -10.05
N LEU A 422 3.28 8.83 -10.37
CA LEU A 422 2.75 9.71 -11.43
C LEU A 422 2.71 9.01 -12.78
N PHE A 423 3.80 8.37 -13.18
CA PHE A 423 3.84 7.62 -14.44
C PHE A 423 2.92 6.40 -14.41
N LEU A 424 2.83 5.70 -13.27
CA LEU A 424 1.86 4.63 -13.09
C LEU A 424 0.43 5.13 -13.26
N LEU A 425 0.04 6.24 -12.63
CA LEU A 425 -1.30 6.83 -12.75
C LEU A 425 -1.65 7.12 -14.21
N ALA A 426 -0.70 7.68 -14.98
CA ALA A 426 -0.91 8.01 -16.39
C ALA A 426 -1.27 6.79 -17.26
N THR A 427 -0.76 5.60 -16.93
CA THR A 427 -1.12 4.35 -17.64
C THR A 427 -2.61 3.98 -17.48
N PHE A 428 -3.28 4.52 -16.46
CA PHE A 428 -4.71 4.30 -16.21
C PHE A 428 -5.61 5.44 -16.75
N PHE A 429 -5.05 6.50 -17.33
CA PHE A 429 -5.85 7.61 -17.88
C PHE A 429 -6.62 7.24 -19.15
N ILE A 430 -6.36 6.05 -19.68
CA ILE A 430 -7.13 5.45 -20.77
C ILE A 430 -8.52 4.95 -20.31
N TYR A 431 -8.78 4.88 -19.00
CA TYR A 431 -10.04 4.37 -18.44
C TYR A 431 -11.07 5.47 -18.18
N HIS A 432 -12.28 5.32 -18.73
CA HIS A 432 -13.35 6.31 -18.62
C HIS A 432 -13.70 6.66 -17.16
N ARG A 433 -13.74 5.67 -16.24
CA ARG A 433 -13.97 5.91 -14.81
C ARG A 433 -12.88 6.79 -14.18
N VAL A 434 -11.61 6.54 -14.53
CA VAL A 434 -10.46 7.31 -14.06
C VAL A 434 -10.54 8.74 -14.59
N VAL A 435 -10.78 8.94 -15.89
CA VAL A 435 -11.00 10.28 -16.46
C VAL A 435 -12.20 10.98 -15.81
N GLY A 436 -13.23 10.22 -15.43
CA GLY A 436 -14.35 10.66 -14.59
C GLY A 436 -13.91 11.27 -13.26
N SER A 437 -13.08 10.55 -12.50
CA SER A 437 -12.49 11.04 -11.25
C SER A 437 -11.60 12.25 -11.49
N ILE A 438 -10.72 12.22 -12.50
CA ILE A 438 -9.82 13.35 -12.77
C ILE A 438 -10.62 14.61 -13.09
N PHE A 439 -11.65 14.52 -13.94
CA PHE A 439 -12.50 15.65 -14.32
C PHE A 439 -13.12 16.35 -13.11
N ARG A 440 -13.56 15.60 -12.09
CA ARG A 440 -14.11 16.20 -10.86
C ARG A 440 -13.08 17.01 -10.08
N HIS A 441 -11.82 16.62 -10.13
CA HIS A 441 -10.75 17.22 -9.32
C HIS A 441 -9.80 18.13 -10.10
N TRP A 442 -9.92 18.17 -11.43
CA TRP A 442 -9.00 18.87 -12.31
C TRP A 442 -8.92 20.37 -12.06
N PHE A 443 -10.07 21.02 -11.86
CA PHE A 443 -10.10 22.45 -11.55
C PHE A 443 -9.37 22.78 -10.26
N LEU A 444 -9.33 21.89 -9.27
CA LEU A 444 -8.57 22.11 -8.02
C LEU A 444 -7.05 22.05 -8.24
N VAL A 445 -6.61 21.28 -9.24
CA VAL A 445 -5.20 21.18 -9.61
C VAL A 445 -4.79 22.37 -10.47
N GLN A 446 -5.60 22.74 -11.46
CA GLN A 446 -5.32 23.90 -12.34
C GLN A 446 -5.38 25.24 -11.60
N ASN A 447 -6.37 25.43 -10.72
CA ASN A 447 -6.55 26.68 -9.99
C ASN A 447 -5.69 26.76 -8.72
N ALA A 448 -4.91 25.73 -8.40
CA ALA A 448 -3.91 25.86 -7.35
C ALA A 448 -2.92 26.94 -7.82
N PRO A 449 -2.70 28.03 -7.05
CA PRO A 449 -1.91 29.17 -7.49
C PRO A 449 -0.45 28.74 -7.74
N MET A 450 -0.17 28.33 -8.98
CA MET A 450 1.14 27.99 -9.50
C MET A 450 1.94 29.26 -9.85
N GLU A 451 1.25 30.38 -10.09
CA GLU A 451 1.73 31.50 -10.91
C GLU A 451 2.94 32.28 -10.38
N LYS A 452 3.51 31.98 -9.19
CA LYS A 452 4.78 32.60 -8.75
C LYS A 452 5.68 31.68 -7.91
N ARG A 453 5.37 30.38 -7.79
CA ARG A 453 6.15 29.50 -6.92
C ARG A 453 7.32 28.92 -7.70
N GLU A 454 8.53 29.20 -7.23
CA GLU A 454 9.76 28.58 -7.72
C GLU A 454 9.63 27.05 -7.57
N ILE A 455 9.65 26.34 -8.70
CA ILE A 455 9.70 24.87 -8.72
C ILE A 455 11.05 24.46 -8.14
N ARG A 456 11.02 23.94 -6.92
CA ARG A 456 12.24 23.48 -6.22
C ARG A 456 12.55 22.02 -6.54
N ASP A 457 11.54 21.24 -6.91
CA ASP A 457 11.68 19.89 -7.44
C ASP A 457 11.48 19.87 -8.97
N GLN A 458 12.56 20.03 -9.73
CA GLN A 458 12.49 19.98 -11.20
C GLN A 458 12.05 18.61 -11.74
N GLY A 459 12.47 17.51 -11.10
CA GLY A 459 12.16 16.16 -11.57
C GLY A 459 10.67 15.83 -11.43
N LEU A 460 10.12 16.09 -10.24
CA LEU A 460 8.69 15.97 -9.97
C LEU A 460 7.89 16.99 -10.78
N GLY A 461 8.39 18.22 -10.94
CA GLY A 461 7.75 19.25 -11.75
C GLY A 461 7.56 18.82 -13.20
N ILE A 462 8.62 18.31 -13.85
CA ILE A 462 8.58 17.78 -15.22
C ILE A 462 7.65 16.56 -15.31
N ALA A 463 7.77 15.61 -14.37
CA ALA A 463 6.91 14.43 -14.35
C ALA A 463 5.43 14.81 -14.22
N LEU A 464 5.12 15.75 -13.31
CA LEU A 464 3.76 16.24 -13.11
C LEU A 464 3.24 16.96 -14.36
N GLU A 465 4.03 17.84 -14.98
CA GLU A 465 3.65 18.52 -16.22
C GLU A 465 3.28 17.52 -17.31
N LEU A 466 4.13 16.50 -17.54
CA LEU A 466 3.85 15.44 -18.51
C LEU A 466 2.54 14.71 -18.22
N VAL A 467 2.28 14.37 -16.95
CA VAL A 467 1.04 13.70 -16.53
C VAL A 467 -0.19 14.62 -16.68
N LEU A 468 -0.04 15.91 -16.40
CA LEU A 468 -1.11 16.90 -16.62
C LEU A 468 -1.41 17.09 -18.10
N THR A 469 -0.41 17.08 -18.98
CA THR A 469 -0.61 17.07 -20.43
C THR A 469 -1.38 15.81 -20.86
N SER A 470 -0.98 14.63 -20.37
CA SER A 470 -1.70 13.39 -20.66
C SER A 470 -3.13 13.40 -20.10
N THR A 471 -3.37 14.09 -18.99
CA THR A 471 -4.73 14.28 -18.45
C THR A 471 -5.58 15.13 -19.39
N ALA A 472 -5.03 16.23 -19.90
CA ALA A 472 -5.72 17.09 -20.85
C ALA A 472 -6.09 16.33 -22.13
N ASP A 473 -5.18 15.48 -22.62
CA ASP A 473 -5.44 14.56 -23.73
C ASP A 473 -6.60 13.60 -23.38
N ALA A 474 -6.57 12.97 -22.20
CA ALA A 474 -7.62 12.07 -21.74
C ALA A 474 -9.00 12.74 -21.71
N MET A 475 -9.05 13.97 -21.18
CA MET A 475 -10.27 14.76 -21.14
C MET A 475 -10.76 15.15 -22.53
N LYS A 476 -9.85 15.51 -23.43
CA LYS A 476 -10.20 15.76 -24.83
C LYS A 476 -10.85 14.51 -25.43
N HIS A 477 -10.25 13.34 -25.29
CA HIS A 477 -10.81 12.10 -25.82
C HIS A 477 -12.12 11.66 -25.15
N ARG A 478 -12.36 12.08 -23.90
CA ARG A 478 -13.66 11.91 -23.24
C ARG A 478 -14.72 12.90 -23.73
N ASN A 479 -14.32 14.14 -24.03
CA ASN A 479 -15.22 15.25 -24.38
C ASN A 479 -15.46 15.41 -25.89
N VAL A 480 -14.63 14.79 -26.73
CA VAL A 480 -14.92 14.66 -28.17
C VAL A 480 -16.21 13.86 -28.27
N GLU A 481 -17.36 14.55 -28.35
CA GLU A 481 -18.09 14.45 -29.61
C GLU A 481 -18.17 13.05 -30.22
N PRO A 482 -18.95 12.06 -29.73
CA PRO A 482 -20.27 12.24 -29.14
C PRO A 482 -20.61 11.22 -28.02
N ILE A 483 -21.72 11.47 -27.33
CA ILE A 483 -22.58 10.47 -26.66
C ILE A 483 -22.26 9.04 -27.14
N ASN A 484 -21.49 8.29 -26.35
CA ASN A 484 -21.04 6.91 -26.56
C ASN A 484 -21.59 6.27 -27.85
N PHE A 485 -20.95 6.50 -29.00
CA PHE A 485 -21.38 6.00 -30.32
C PHE A 485 -21.80 4.52 -30.26
N HIS A 486 -21.13 3.72 -29.44
CA HIS A 486 -21.39 2.28 -29.28
C HIS A 486 -22.42 1.96 -28.21
N GLU A 487 -22.60 2.80 -27.17
CA GLU A 487 -23.61 2.54 -26.15
C GLU A 487 -25.02 2.99 -26.55
N TYR A 488 -25.18 3.89 -27.53
CA TYR A 488 -26.48 4.50 -27.84
C TYR A 488 -26.98 4.29 -29.27
N ARG A 489 -26.17 3.74 -30.20
CA ARG A 489 -26.62 3.53 -31.57
C ARG A 489 -26.88 2.07 -31.86
N CYS A 490 -27.92 1.84 -32.65
CA CYS A 490 -28.16 0.52 -33.21
C CYS A 490 -27.11 0.20 -34.28
N SER A 491 -26.39 -0.91 -34.13
CA SER A 491 -25.48 -1.50 -35.13
C SER A 491 -26.23 -2.23 -36.25
N GLY A 492 -27.56 -2.21 -36.26
CA GLY A 492 -28.38 -2.78 -37.34
C GLY A 492 -28.23 -1.95 -38.63
N PRO A 493 -27.84 -2.56 -39.76
CA PRO A 493 -27.74 -1.83 -41.02
C PRO A 493 -29.12 -1.30 -41.44
N GLY A 494 -29.16 -0.06 -41.94
CA GLY A 494 -30.40 0.63 -42.30
C GLY A 494 -31.32 1.00 -41.13
N CYS A 495 -30.92 0.79 -39.87
CA CYS A 495 -31.77 1.11 -38.73
C CYS A 495 -31.90 2.65 -38.55
N PRO A 496 -33.10 3.22 -38.43
CA PRO A 496 -33.28 4.65 -38.17
C PRO A 496 -32.71 5.07 -36.80
N MET A 497 -32.61 4.14 -35.85
CA MET A 497 -31.99 4.38 -34.53
C MET A 497 -30.45 4.42 -34.59
N ARG A 498 -29.84 4.31 -35.77
CA ARG A 498 -28.39 4.48 -35.95
C ARG A 498 -27.96 5.96 -35.82
N SER A 499 -28.88 6.90 -36.10
CA SER A 499 -28.66 8.34 -35.92
C SER A 499 -29.26 8.90 -34.62
N SER A 500 -30.11 8.13 -33.93
CA SER A 500 -30.71 8.53 -32.65
C SER A 500 -29.68 8.60 -31.53
N LYS A 501 -29.85 9.59 -30.64
CA LYS A 501 -29.06 9.73 -29.40
C LYS A 501 -29.51 8.76 -28.29
N PHE A 502 -30.66 8.09 -28.45
CA PHE A 502 -31.23 7.24 -27.40
C PHE A 502 -31.90 6.00 -27.96
N VAL A 503 -31.59 4.85 -27.37
CA VAL A 503 -32.25 3.56 -27.58
C VAL A 503 -32.78 3.11 -26.22
N SER A 504 -34.10 3.07 -26.05
CA SER A 504 -34.78 2.78 -24.77
C SER A 504 -34.65 1.33 -24.32
N LYS A 505 -34.59 0.38 -25.26
CA LYS A 505 -34.34 -1.04 -25.00
C LYS A 505 -33.08 -1.48 -25.77
N LYS A 506 -31.99 -1.72 -25.03
CA LYS A 506 -30.70 -2.06 -25.61
C LYS A 506 -30.46 -3.56 -25.47
N ARG A 507 -30.27 -4.25 -26.60
CA ARG A 507 -29.72 -5.60 -26.65
C ARG A 507 -28.25 -5.51 -27.04
N ARG A 508 -27.37 -6.19 -26.30
CA ARG A 508 -25.95 -6.32 -26.67
C ARG A 508 -25.73 -7.64 -27.38
N CYS A 509 -24.83 -7.66 -28.34
CA CYS A 509 -24.31 -8.93 -28.86
C CYS A 509 -23.63 -9.68 -27.70
N SER A 510 -24.07 -10.90 -27.41
CA SER A 510 -23.49 -11.75 -26.36
C SER A 510 -22.05 -12.18 -26.67
N GLY A 511 -21.65 -12.18 -27.95
CA GLY A 511 -20.30 -12.53 -28.37
C GLY A 511 -19.28 -11.42 -28.13
N CYS A 512 -19.44 -10.26 -28.77
CA CYS A 512 -18.45 -9.18 -28.68
C CYS A 512 -18.72 -8.17 -27.55
N LEU A 513 -19.96 -8.08 -27.03
CA LEU A 513 -20.41 -7.10 -26.05
C LEU A 513 -20.28 -5.61 -26.47
N ILE A 514 -19.74 -5.32 -27.66
CA ILE A 514 -19.60 -3.96 -28.22
C ILE A 514 -20.86 -3.56 -28.97
N SER A 515 -21.33 -4.39 -29.92
CA SER A 515 -22.44 -4.03 -30.79
C SER A 515 -23.76 -4.02 -30.02
N ILE A 516 -24.52 -2.93 -30.19
CA ILE A 516 -25.82 -2.72 -29.54
C ILE A 516 -26.92 -2.66 -30.59
N TYR A 517 -28.08 -3.23 -30.26
CA TYR A 517 -29.24 -3.29 -31.13
C TYR A 517 -30.48 -2.80 -30.39
N CYS A 518 -31.34 -2.08 -31.10
CA CYS A 518 -32.65 -1.66 -30.57
C CYS A 518 -33.70 -2.78 -30.63
N SER A 519 -33.45 -3.84 -31.40
CA SER A 519 -34.37 -4.96 -31.59
C SER A 519 -33.61 -6.23 -32.00
N GLU A 520 -34.27 -7.37 -31.85
CA GLU A 520 -33.76 -8.65 -32.36
C GLU A 520 -33.57 -8.66 -33.87
N LYS A 521 -34.51 -8.03 -34.59
CA LYS A 521 -34.45 -7.91 -36.05
C LYS A 521 -33.15 -7.25 -36.47
N CYS A 522 -32.80 -6.12 -35.85
CA CYS A 522 -31.54 -5.42 -36.13
C CYS A 522 -30.30 -6.28 -35.82
N GLN A 523 -30.33 -7.07 -34.75
CA GLN A 523 -29.24 -7.99 -34.41
C GLN A 523 -29.08 -9.10 -35.46
N ARG A 524 -30.16 -9.79 -35.84
CA ARG A 524 -30.14 -10.83 -36.87
C ARG A 524 -29.70 -10.28 -38.22
N THR A 525 -30.21 -9.10 -38.60
CA THR A 525 -29.83 -8.43 -39.85
C THR A 525 -28.34 -8.05 -39.83
N ALA A 526 -27.82 -7.49 -38.74
CA ALA A 526 -26.39 -7.19 -38.64
C ALA A 526 -25.54 -8.46 -38.67
N TRP A 527 -25.99 -9.54 -38.02
CA TRP A 527 -25.32 -10.85 -38.01
C TRP A 527 -25.09 -11.38 -39.42
N ARG A 528 -26.15 -11.38 -40.25
CA ARG A 528 -26.10 -11.77 -41.66
C ARG A 528 -25.25 -10.81 -42.51
N ASN A 529 -25.34 -9.51 -42.23
CA ASN A 529 -24.59 -8.47 -42.94
C ASN A 529 -23.17 -8.24 -42.38
N GLY A 530 -22.45 -9.33 -42.11
CA GLY A 530 -21.02 -9.30 -41.79
C GLY A 530 -20.65 -9.21 -40.31
N HIS A 531 -21.57 -8.92 -39.37
CA HIS A 531 -21.21 -8.92 -37.94
C HIS A 531 -20.72 -10.29 -37.47
N LYS A 532 -21.23 -11.40 -38.04
CA LYS A 532 -20.72 -12.76 -37.75
C LYS A 532 -19.20 -12.85 -37.92
N LYS A 533 -18.67 -12.24 -39.00
CA LYS A 533 -17.24 -12.25 -39.32
C LYS A 533 -16.42 -11.37 -38.37
N TRP A 534 -16.95 -10.20 -37.98
CA TRP A 534 -16.21 -9.22 -37.17
C TRP A 534 -16.43 -9.34 -35.67
N CYS A 535 -17.45 -10.09 -35.23
CA CYS A 535 -17.73 -10.31 -33.82
C CYS A 535 -16.49 -10.84 -33.06
N PRO A 536 -15.72 -11.80 -33.61
CA PRO A 536 -14.45 -12.21 -33.02
C PRO A 536 -13.46 -11.04 -32.82
N VAL A 537 -13.19 -10.26 -33.87
CA VAL A 537 -12.27 -9.11 -33.81
C VAL A 537 -12.71 -8.10 -32.74
N LEU A 538 -14.01 -7.79 -32.70
CA LEU A 538 -14.59 -6.88 -31.71
C LEU A 538 -14.50 -7.44 -30.28
N ARG A 539 -14.63 -8.75 -30.10
CA ARG A 539 -14.41 -9.41 -28.80
C ARG A 539 -12.97 -9.21 -28.34
N CYS A 540 -11.98 -9.32 -29.24
CA CYS A 540 -10.57 -9.10 -28.91
C CYS A 540 -10.25 -7.66 -28.48
N THR A 541 -11.08 -6.70 -28.89
CA THR A 541 -10.93 -5.29 -28.52
C THR A 541 -11.30 -5.03 -27.05
N VAL A 542 -12.20 -5.82 -26.46
CA VAL A 542 -12.56 -5.70 -25.03
C VAL A 542 -11.75 -6.61 -24.11
N GLY A 543 -10.87 -7.43 -24.69
CA GLY A 543 -10.04 -8.40 -23.99
C GLY A 543 -10.82 -9.63 -23.52
N PRO A 544 -10.11 -10.59 -22.88
CA PRO A 544 -10.73 -11.79 -22.35
C PRO A 544 -11.76 -11.39 -21.27
N TRP A 545 -12.87 -12.13 -21.20
CA TRP A 545 -13.97 -11.93 -20.24
C TRP A 545 -14.80 -10.65 -20.40
N GLY A 546 -14.50 -9.80 -21.39
CA GLY A 546 -15.32 -8.62 -21.67
C GLY A 546 -15.35 -7.60 -20.53
N SER A 547 -14.16 -7.30 -19.96
CA SER A 547 -13.98 -6.37 -18.85
C SER A 547 -14.83 -5.11 -19.02
N ARG A 548 -15.67 -4.80 -18.01
CA ARG A 548 -16.54 -3.63 -18.02
C ARG A 548 -15.74 -2.33 -18.15
N ASP A 549 -14.58 -2.25 -17.48
CA ASP A 549 -13.75 -1.04 -17.51
C ASP A 549 -13.13 -0.84 -18.90
N ILE A 550 -12.62 -1.89 -19.55
CA ILE A 550 -12.10 -1.78 -20.94
C ILE A 550 -13.24 -1.42 -21.89
N ARG A 551 -14.36 -2.14 -21.83
CA ARG A 551 -15.52 -1.93 -22.72
C ARG A 551 -16.07 -0.50 -22.65
N THR A 552 -16.22 0.04 -21.44
CA THR A 552 -16.69 1.42 -21.26
C THR A 552 -15.65 2.48 -21.62
N SER A 553 -14.40 2.07 -21.83
CA SER A 553 -13.26 2.95 -22.12
C SER A 553 -12.75 2.87 -23.56
N LEU A 554 -13.34 2.03 -24.42
CA LEU A 554 -12.85 1.78 -25.78
C LEU A 554 -12.59 3.07 -26.58
N GLN A 555 -13.46 4.07 -26.47
CA GLN A 555 -13.29 5.34 -27.18
C GLN A 555 -12.11 6.15 -26.67
N VAL A 556 -11.93 6.17 -25.34
CA VAL A 556 -10.80 6.84 -24.71
C VAL A 556 -9.51 6.15 -25.13
N ILE A 557 -9.47 4.81 -25.08
CA ILE A 557 -8.31 4.01 -25.52
C ILE A 557 -8.02 4.26 -27.01
N ALA A 558 -9.02 4.25 -27.89
CA ALA A 558 -8.88 4.52 -29.33
C ALA A 558 -8.34 5.94 -29.61
N GLY A 559 -8.80 6.93 -28.85
CA GLY A 559 -8.31 8.30 -28.92
C GLY A 559 -6.83 8.39 -28.54
N PHE A 560 -6.45 7.77 -27.42
CA PHE A 560 -5.06 7.69 -26.96
C PHE A 560 -4.16 6.95 -27.94
N GLU A 561 -4.65 5.85 -28.51
CA GLU A 561 -3.95 5.08 -29.53
C GLU A 561 -3.64 5.96 -30.74
N THR A 562 -4.67 6.59 -31.31
CA THR A 562 -4.53 7.44 -32.50
C THR A 562 -3.59 8.63 -32.24
N SER A 563 -3.72 9.30 -31.09
CA SER A 563 -2.86 10.41 -30.68
C SER A 563 -1.40 9.99 -30.48
N SER A 564 -1.18 8.85 -29.83
CA SER A 564 0.17 8.30 -29.59
C SER A 564 0.85 7.90 -30.90
N ILE A 565 0.15 7.17 -31.78
CA ILE A 565 0.68 6.79 -33.10
C ILE A 565 1.04 8.04 -33.92
N SER A 566 0.16 9.05 -33.92
CA SER A 566 0.41 10.30 -34.64
C SER A 566 1.66 11.04 -34.13
N ARG A 567 1.84 11.13 -32.80
CA ARG A 567 3.04 11.73 -32.19
C ARG A 567 4.32 10.93 -32.48
N MET A 568 4.20 9.61 -32.56
CA MET A 568 5.33 8.70 -32.75
C MET A 568 5.56 8.32 -34.22
N ALA A 569 4.89 8.94 -35.19
CA ALA A 569 4.88 8.49 -36.59
C ALA A 569 6.28 8.23 -37.18
N LYS A 570 7.26 9.12 -36.91
CA LYS A 570 8.65 8.95 -37.36
C LYS A 570 9.40 7.80 -36.67
N ASP A 571 9.17 7.61 -35.37
CA ASP A 571 9.74 6.50 -34.59
C ASP A 571 9.14 5.17 -35.05
N VAL A 572 7.81 5.14 -35.28
CA VAL A 572 7.11 3.99 -35.84
C VAL A 572 7.66 3.64 -37.22
N GLU A 573 7.82 4.60 -38.13
CA GLU A 573 8.39 4.35 -39.45
C GLU A 573 9.81 3.76 -39.37
N THR A 574 10.65 4.31 -38.49
CA THR A 574 11.99 3.78 -38.22
C THR A 574 11.92 2.33 -37.73
N ARG A 575 11.08 2.04 -36.72
CA ARG A 575 10.89 0.69 -36.18
C ARG A 575 10.32 -0.30 -37.19
N VAL A 576 9.47 0.15 -38.11
CA VAL A 576 8.98 -0.68 -39.21
C VAL A 576 10.14 -1.08 -40.12
N ARG A 577 10.98 -0.13 -40.54
CA ARG A 577 12.15 -0.43 -41.38
C ARG A 577 13.13 -1.38 -40.67
N GLU A 578 13.40 -1.15 -39.39
CA GLU A 578 14.24 -2.03 -38.57
C GLU A 578 13.64 -3.44 -38.47
N ALA A 579 12.33 -3.56 -38.24
CA ALA A 579 11.64 -4.84 -38.18
C ALA A 579 11.62 -5.55 -39.55
N GLN A 580 11.48 -4.82 -40.66
CA GLN A 580 11.56 -5.40 -42.01
C GLN A 580 12.96 -5.96 -42.30
N GLN A 581 14.01 -5.29 -41.84
CA GLN A 581 15.39 -5.78 -41.94
C GLN A 581 15.64 -6.98 -41.03
N GLN A 582 15.10 -6.96 -39.81
CA GLN A 582 15.25 -8.05 -38.83
C GLN A 582 14.43 -9.28 -39.20
N PHE A 583 13.28 -9.11 -39.85
CA PHE A 583 12.32 -10.16 -40.19
C PHE A 583 11.92 -10.10 -41.68
N PRO A 584 12.84 -10.34 -42.63
CA PRO A 584 12.58 -10.16 -44.07
C PRO A 584 11.46 -11.07 -44.59
N ALA A 585 11.33 -12.28 -44.04
CA ALA A 585 10.26 -13.24 -44.37
C ALA A 585 8.85 -12.78 -43.94
N PHE A 586 8.75 -11.72 -43.13
CA PHE A 586 7.50 -11.15 -42.61
C PHE A 586 7.43 -9.64 -42.87
N SER A 587 8.14 -9.13 -43.87
CA SER A 587 8.26 -7.70 -44.14
C SER A 587 6.92 -7.01 -44.49
N ASP A 588 5.96 -7.79 -44.99
CA ASP A 588 4.57 -7.43 -45.28
C ASP A 588 3.59 -7.81 -44.15
N LYS A 589 4.07 -8.53 -43.13
CA LYS A 589 3.27 -9.15 -42.05
C LYS A 589 3.75 -8.67 -40.68
N LEU A 590 3.80 -7.34 -40.54
CA LEU A 590 4.19 -6.65 -39.32
C LEU A 590 2.97 -6.07 -38.60
N VAL A 591 3.04 -6.02 -37.27
CA VAL A 591 2.02 -5.47 -36.38
C VAL A 591 2.66 -4.45 -35.46
N LEU A 592 1.99 -3.31 -35.30
CA LEU A 592 2.33 -2.27 -34.35
C LEU A 592 1.71 -2.59 -32.99
N MET A 593 2.53 -2.96 -32.01
CA MET A 593 2.09 -3.01 -30.63
C MET A 593 2.38 -1.68 -29.94
N LEU A 594 1.33 -1.02 -29.47
CA LEU A 594 1.43 0.15 -28.61
C LEU A 594 1.29 -0.28 -27.15
N ASP A 595 2.40 -0.25 -26.42
CA ASP A 595 2.45 -0.59 -25.00
C ASP A 595 2.07 0.62 -24.14
N MET A 596 0.82 0.62 -23.66
CA MET A 596 0.26 1.62 -22.74
C MET A 596 0.39 1.18 -21.27
N THR A 597 1.06 0.06 -20.98
CA THR A 597 1.39 -0.36 -19.60
C THR A 597 2.54 0.46 -19.01
N VAL A 598 3.17 1.30 -19.83
CA VAL A 598 4.26 2.19 -19.47
C VAL A 598 3.94 3.62 -19.92
N TYR A 599 4.52 4.60 -19.23
CA TYR A 599 4.38 6.01 -19.58
C TYR A 599 5.75 6.69 -19.75
N PRO A 600 6.00 7.43 -20.84
CA PRO A 600 5.17 7.52 -22.05
C PRO A 600 4.96 6.17 -22.75
N PRO A 601 3.88 6.00 -23.54
CA PRO A 601 3.64 4.76 -24.28
C PRO A 601 4.82 4.39 -25.18
N LYS A 602 5.13 3.10 -25.27
CA LYS A 602 6.20 2.58 -26.15
C LYS A 602 5.59 1.88 -27.35
N SER A 603 6.21 2.00 -28.53
CA SER A 603 5.77 1.28 -29.72
C SER A 603 6.74 0.15 -30.05
N HIS A 604 6.22 -0.97 -30.49
CA HIS A 604 7.01 -2.11 -30.94
C HIS A 604 6.45 -2.58 -32.27
N VAL A 605 7.32 -2.96 -33.20
CA VAL A 605 6.90 -3.57 -34.47
C VAL A 605 7.35 -5.01 -34.46
N LEU A 606 6.38 -5.93 -34.53
CA LEU A 606 6.59 -7.37 -34.38
C LEU A 606 5.96 -8.11 -35.56
N PRO A 607 6.53 -9.23 -36.00
CA PRO A 607 5.88 -10.08 -37.00
C PRO A 607 4.60 -10.70 -36.45
N VAL A 608 3.58 -10.88 -37.29
CA VAL A 608 2.24 -11.38 -36.93
C VAL A 608 2.27 -12.71 -36.16
N HIS A 609 3.18 -13.64 -36.48
CA HIS A 609 3.27 -14.93 -35.77
C HIS A 609 3.67 -14.79 -34.28
N LYS A 610 4.29 -13.67 -33.89
CA LYS A 610 4.54 -13.40 -32.46
C LYS A 610 3.25 -13.04 -31.73
N LEU A 611 2.16 -12.74 -32.46
CA LEU A 611 0.86 -12.51 -31.84
C LEU A 611 0.24 -13.76 -31.23
N GLU A 612 0.51 -14.93 -31.81
CA GLU A 612 0.00 -16.23 -31.35
C GLU A 612 0.49 -16.58 -29.93
N ARG A 613 1.52 -15.90 -29.44
CA ARG A 613 2.09 -16.06 -28.11
C ARG A 613 1.69 -14.95 -27.13
N PHE A 614 0.79 -14.03 -27.50
CA PHE A 614 0.36 -13.00 -26.54
C PHE A 614 -0.38 -13.65 -25.36
N PRO A 615 -0.20 -13.09 -24.16
CA PRO A 615 -0.77 -13.64 -22.94
C PRO A 615 -2.29 -13.63 -23.03
N GLY A 616 -2.91 -14.79 -22.76
CA GLY A 616 -4.36 -14.93 -22.65
C GLY A 616 -4.95 -16.23 -23.20
N GLU A 617 -4.17 -17.09 -23.89
CA GLU A 617 -4.63 -18.33 -24.53
C GLU A 617 -5.94 -18.20 -25.34
N ASP A 618 -6.30 -16.98 -25.78
CA ASP A 618 -7.55 -16.77 -26.49
C ASP A 618 -7.39 -17.36 -27.90
N PRO A 619 -8.12 -18.44 -28.24
CA PRO A 619 -7.95 -19.19 -29.49
C PRO A 619 -8.21 -18.34 -30.74
N ILE A 620 -8.77 -17.15 -30.55
CA ILE A 620 -9.09 -16.17 -31.57
C ILE A 620 -7.87 -15.50 -32.21
N TRP A 621 -6.75 -15.39 -31.48
CA TRP A 621 -5.55 -14.72 -32.00
C TRP A 621 -4.94 -15.46 -33.19
N PRO A 622 -4.81 -16.81 -33.16
CA PRO A 622 -4.52 -17.61 -34.35
C PRO A 622 -5.45 -17.33 -35.53
N GLU A 623 -6.78 -17.27 -35.31
CA GLU A 623 -7.75 -17.00 -36.38
C GLU A 623 -7.55 -15.61 -37.00
N ILE A 624 -7.34 -14.59 -36.18
CA ILE A 624 -7.06 -13.23 -36.64
C ILE A 624 -5.72 -13.19 -37.39
N ALA A 625 -4.69 -13.87 -36.87
CA ALA A 625 -3.39 -13.96 -37.52
C ALA A 625 -3.47 -14.69 -38.87
N ASP A 626 -4.24 -15.77 -38.96
CA ASP A 626 -4.52 -16.49 -40.20
C ASP A 626 -5.25 -15.60 -41.21
N GLU A 627 -6.30 -14.88 -40.80
CA GLU A 627 -7.02 -13.95 -41.68
C GLU A 627 -6.08 -12.85 -42.20
N ILE A 628 -5.21 -12.31 -41.34
CA ILE A 628 -4.19 -11.33 -41.74
C ILE A 628 -3.21 -11.95 -42.75
N ARG A 629 -2.74 -13.19 -42.50
CA ARG A 629 -1.80 -13.90 -43.37
C ARG A 629 -2.39 -14.22 -44.74
N GLN A 630 -3.68 -14.50 -44.82
CA GLN A 630 -4.39 -14.88 -46.06
C GLN A 630 -4.73 -13.68 -46.95
N ARG A 631 -4.64 -12.43 -46.48
CA ARG A 631 -4.80 -11.23 -47.31
C ARG A 631 -3.52 -10.98 -48.14
N SER A 632 -3.25 -11.84 -49.12
CA SER A 632 -2.03 -11.82 -49.94
C SER A 632 -2.07 -10.87 -51.14
N ASP A 633 -3.24 -10.39 -51.56
CA ASP A 633 -3.36 -9.91 -52.95
C ASP A 633 -3.15 -8.41 -53.15
N SER A 634 -2.84 -7.68 -52.08
CA SER A 634 -2.13 -6.40 -52.03
C SER A 634 -2.47 -5.76 -50.68
N PRO A 635 -1.52 -5.60 -49.75
CA PRO A 635 -1.79 -4.73 -48.62
C PRO A 635 -2.09 -3.35 -49.22
N PRO A 636 -3.24 -2.71 -48.93
CA PRO A 636 -3.40 -1.30 -49.27
C PRO A 636 -2.18 -0.59 -48.71
N LYS A 637 -1.38 0.04 -49.60
CA LYS A 637 -0.08 0.63 -49.27
C LYS A 637 -0.17 1.37 -47.93
N GLY A 638 0.50 0.86 -46.89
CA GLY A 638 0.61 1.51 -45.60
C GLY A 638 -0.29 1.01 -44.47
N TYR A 639 -1.09 -0.05 -44.65
CA TYR A 639 -1.86 -0.60 -43.52
C TYR A 639 -1.04 -1.58 -42.67
N MET A 640 -0.53 -1.09 -41.54
CA MET A 640 -0.02 -1.91 -40.46
C MET A 640 -1.13 -2.09 -39.42
N PHE A 641 -1.47 -3.34 -39.07
CA PHE A 641 -2.39 -3.62 -37.98
C PHE A 641 -1.80 -3.15 -36.67
N SER A 642 -2.62 -2.58 -35.77
CA SER A 642 -2.20 -2.24 -34.42
C SER A 642 -2.86 -3.11 -33.37
N VAL A 643 -2.13 -3.34 -32.29
CA VAL A 643 -2.63 -3.89 -31.03
C VAL A 643 -2.21 -2.98 -29.89
N VAL A 644 -3.00 -2.93 -28.83
CA VAL A 644 -2.75 -2.07 -27.68
C VAL A 644 -2.58 -2.94 -26.45
N LYS A 645 -1.48 -2.78 -25.73
CA LYS A 645 -1.25 -3.47 -24.45
C LYS A 645 -1.63 -2.55 -23.30
N VAL A 646 -2.52 -2.99 -22.42
CA VAL A 646 -3.09 -2.19 -21.30
C VAL A 646 -2.99 -2.92 -19.96
N HIS A 647 -2.98 -2.17 -18.86
CA HIS A 647 -3.05 -2.70 -17.49
C HIS A 647 -4.49 -2.83 -17.02
N LEU A 648 -4.92 -4.01 -16.56
CA LEU A 648 -6.18 -4.17 -15.83
C LEU A 648 -5.89 -5.01 -14.58
N GLY A 649 -5.84 -4.31 -13.44
CA GLY A 649 -5.37 -4.87 -12.19
C GLY A 649 -3.89 -5.28 -12.25
N ASN A 650 -3.58 -6.43 -11.68
CA ASN A 650 -2.25 -7.06 -11.67
C ASN A 650 -1.84 -7.73 -12.97
N SER A 651 -2.70 -7.67 -13.99
CA SER A 651 -2.51 -8.31 -15.28
C SER A 651 -2.39 -7.28 -16.38
N SER A 652 -1.69 -7.65 -17.46
CA SER A 652 -1.66 -6.87 -18.70
C SER A 652 -2.35 -7.63 -19.81
N TYR A 653 -3.12 -6.93 -20.63
CA TYR A 653 -3.89 -7.51 -21.71
C TYR A 653 -3.49 -6.86 -23.03
N THR A 654 -3.33 -7.68 -24.07
CA THR A 654 -3.20 -7.20 -25.44
C THR A 654 -4.60 -7.17 -26.07
N LEU A 655 -4.99 -6.00 -26.56
CA LEU A 655 -6.26 -5.75 -27.21
C LEU A 655 -6.03 -5.58 -28.70
N PHE A 656 -6.95 -6.10 -29.51
CA PHE A 656 -7.01 -5.67 -30.91
C PHE A 656 -7.34 -4.18 -30.95
N SER A 657 -6.66 -3.40 -31.80
CA SER A 657 -6.77 -1.93 -31.87
C SER A 657 -8.22 -1.45 -31.68
N PRO A 658 -8.51 -0.74 -30.57
CA PRO A 658 -9.80 -0.09 -30.40
C PRO A 658 -10.10 0.92 -31.50
N SER A 659 -9.11 1.68 -31.98
CA SER A 659 -9.34 2.61 -33.09
C SER A 659 -9.78 1.89 -34.36
N THR A 660 -9.05 0.84 -34.77
CA THR A 660 -9.39 0.05 -35.96
C THR A 660 -10.72 -0.69 -35.80
N ALA A 661 -10.95 -1.33 -34.65
CA ALA A 661 -12.17 -2.10 -34.40
C ALA A 661 -13.43 -1.24 -34.45
N LEU A 662 -13.39 -0.05 -33.83
CA LEU A 662 -14.52 0.88 -33.84
C LEU A 662 -14.75 1.43 -35.25
N HIS A 663 -13.69 1.73 -36.00
CA HIS A 663 -13.80 2.18 -37.38
C HIS A 663 -14.44 1.09 -38.28
N MET A 664 -13.98 -0.16 -38.16
CA MET A 664 -14.54 -1.32 -38.86
C MET A 664 -16.03 -1.54 -38.55
N ALA A 665 -16.42 -1.42 -37.27
CA ALA A 665 -17.79 -1.71 -36.85
C ALA A 665 -18.80 -0.63 -37.24
N PHE A 666 -18.38 0.64 -37.38
CA PHE A 666 -19.33 1.76 -37.46
C PHE A 666 -19.23 2.62 -38.72
N GLU A 667 -18.07 2.68 -39.38
CA GLU A 667 -17.86 3.57 -40.53
C GLU A 667 -18.05 2.90 -41.89
N GLY A 668 -18.27 1.57 -41.93
CA GLY A 668 -18.87 0.87 -43.08
C GLY A 668 -18.05 0.91 -44.39
N GLN A 669 -16.85 1.48 -44.39
CA GLN A 669 -16.01 1.65 -45.58
C GLN A 669 -14.95 0.57 -45.76
N TYR A 670 -14.82 -0.37 -44.81
CA TYR A 670 -13.67 -1.28 -44.79
C TYR A 670 -13.79 -2.47 -45.73
N PHE A 671 -14.99 -2.81 -46.18
CA PHE A 671 -15.18 -3.89 -47.12
C PHE A 671 -16.04 -3.37 -48.27
N PRO A 672 -15.52 -3.35 -49.52
CA PRO A 672 -16.40 -3.26 -50.66
C PRO A 672 -17.42 -4.37 -50.51
N HIS A 673 -18.70 -4.05 -50.71
CA HIS A 673 -19.75 -5.04 -50.77
C HIS A 673 -19.31 -6.12 -51.75
N HIS A 674 -18.80 -7.24 -51.24
CA HIS A 674 -18.83 -8.46 -52.03
C HIS A 674 -20.30 -8.62 -52.37
N GLU A 675 -20.58 -8.53 -53.66
CA GLU A 675 -21.90 -8.59 -54.26
C GLU A 675 -22.75 -9.52 -53.43
N ALA A 676 -23.83 -8.97 -52.86
CA ALA A 676 -24.75 -9.71 -52.02
C ALA A 676 -25.03 -11.02 -52.76
N TYR A 677 -24.55 -12.13 -52.21
CA TYR A 677 -24.92 -13.44 -52.68
C TYR A 677 -26.43 -13.50 -52.44
N ASP A 678 -27.19 -13.23 -53.50
CA ASP A 678 -28.64 -13.41 -53.59
C ASP A 678 -28.90 -14.91 -53.40
N SER A 679 -28.80 -15.35 -52.15
CA SER A 679 -29.38 -16.60 -51.68
C SER A 679 -30.86 -16.31 -51.42
N ALA A 680 -31.59 -16.04 -52.50
CA ALA A 680 -32.94 -16.56 -52.59
C ALA A 680 -32.83 -18.09 -52.49
N ASP A 681 -33.72 -18.73 -51.74
CA ASP A 681 -33.79 -20.17 -51.53
C ASP A 681 -32.97 -20.72 -50.36
N GLU A 682 -33.36 -20.37 -49.13
CA GLU A 682 -33.32 -21.31 -47.99
C GLU A 682 -34.25 -20.83 -46.86
N ASP A 683 -35.55 -20.70 -47.16
CA ASP A 683 -36.61 -20.77 -46.14
C ASP A 683 -36.83 -22.26 -45.76
N GLY A 684 -35.78 -22.88 -45.22
CA GLY A 684 -35.83 -24.19 -44.56
C GLY A 684 -36.17 -24.00 -43.09
N ILE A 685 -37.29 -24.59 -42.67
CA ILE A 685 -37.79 -24.64 -41.29
C ILE A 685 -36.68 -25.12 -40.35
N ASP A 686 -36.16 -24.23 -39.51
CA ASP A 686 -35.07 -24.52 -38.58
C ASP A 686 -35.63 -24.68 -37.15
N ASP A 687 -35.78 -25.95 -36.77
CA ASP A 687 -36.29 -26.44 -35.49
C ASP A 687 -35.17 -26.44 -34.43
N TRP A 688 -34.80 -25.26 -33.92
CA TRP A 688 -33.77 -25.09 -32.88
C TRP A 688 -34.32 -24.99 -31.45
N LYS A 689 -35.37 -25.75 -31.13
CA LYS A 689 -35.88 -25.88 -29.75
C LYS A 689 -35.42 -27.19 -29.10
N THR A 690 -34.12 -27.32 -28.81
CA THR A 690 -33.62 -28.14 -27.69
C THR A 690 -32.10 -28.05 -27.66
N LEU A 691 -31.56 -27.43 -26.60
CA LEU A 691 -30.16 -27.38 -26.14
C LEU A 691 -29.75 -25.94 -25.84
N ASN A 692 -30.24 -25.41 -24.72
CA ASN A 692 -29.55 -24.48 -23.82
C ASN A 692 -30.54 -24.07 -22.72
N ASP A 693 -30.77 -25.00 -21.80
CA ASP A 693 -31.46 -24.76 -20.53
C ASP A 693 -30.57 -25.26 -19.38
N GLU A 694 -29.29 -24.87 -19.41
CA GLU A 694 -28.42 -24.93 -18.23
C GLU A 694 -28.21 -23.50 -17.74
N GLY A 695 -28.86 -23.19 -16.63
CA GLY A 695 -28.94 -21.87 -16.02
C GLY A 695 -27.57 -21.31 -15.63
N LEU A 696 -27.21 -20.21 -16.28
CA LEU A 696 -26.28 -19.22 -15.74
C LEU A 696 -27.12 -18.07 -15.20
N ASP A 697 -27.52 -18.20 -13.93
CA ASP A 697 -28.13 -17.11 -13.15
C ASP A 697 -27.10 -15.99 -12.97
N TYR A 698 -27.16 -15.01 -13.85
CA TYR A 698 -26.41 -13.77 -13.72
C TYR A 698 -27.11 -12.90 -12.67
N TYR A 699 -26.52 -12.80 -11.48
CA TYR A 699 -26.96 -11.89 -10.42
C TYR A 699 -26.87 -10.44 -10.91
N ASP A 700 -28.00 -9.86 -11.30
CA ASP A 700 -28.21 -8.42 -11.30
C ASP A 700 -28.33 -7.99 -9.83
N SER A 701 -27.23 -7.49 -9.26
CA SER A 701 -27.24 -6.86 -7.95
C SER A 701 -28.00 -5.54 -8.03
N GLU A 702 -29.26 -5.59 -7.60
CA GLU A 702 -30.13 -4.44 -7.35
C GLU A 702 -29.45 -3.43 -6.40
N SER A 703 -29.59 -2.16 -6.77
CA SER A 703 -29.37 -1.02 -5.91
C SER A 703 -30.47 -0.97 -4.84
N SER A 704 -30.18 -1.44 -3.64
CA SER A 704 -30.99 -1.13 -2.47
C SER A 704 -30.53 0.20 -1.87
N ASP A 705 -31.39 1.21 -2.02
CA ASP A 705 -31.40 2.44 -1.23
C ASP A 705 -31.59 2.09 0.26
N ASP A 706 -30.53 2.18 1.06
CA ASP A 706 -30.65 2.28 2.51
C ASP A 706 -30.76 3.76 2.90
N LYS A 707 -32.00 4.25 2.92
CA LYS A 707 -32.42 5.28 3.88
C LYS A 707 -32.82 4.57 5.16
N LEU A 708 -32.09 4.79 6.26
CA LEU A 708 -32.64 4.78 7.61
C LEU A 708 -31.73 5.54 8.58
N SER A 709 -32.40 6.45 9.30
CA SER A 709 -32.14 7.10 10.59
C SER A 709 -30.89 6.72 11.38
#